data_AF-A0A7K0ESF4-F1
#
_entry.id   AF-A0A7K0ESF4-F1
#
_cell.length_a   1.000
_cell.length_b   1.000
_cell.length_c   1.000
_cell.angle_alpha   90.00
_cell.angle_beta   90.00
_cell.angle_gamma   90.00
#
_symmetry.space_group_name_H-M   'P 1'
#
loop_
_entity.id
_entity.type
_entity.pdbx_description
1 polymer ?
#
loop_
_entity_poly.entity_id
_entity_poly.type
_entity_poly.pdbx_seq_one_letter_code
_entity_poly.pdbx_strand_id
1 'polypeptide(L)'
;MAHILRIDNDPNVSQQNHQDWTGSHTGLTGNRIEHIPDTLSGAAGGAAGAAAKAGTSIPSPFARLYLFDTAFRMVKNNQLPRELSLYHVLVSHALDMLELLFQAGNSADLTYRVWNRQERLEALRKKANPSTTVRHAHQILAKALELDFRNELGTIQQFTLIYYKGALLGGTSPLSLVFTSPNWEQERQNKFIDPPKSTTGRMLFQNEYVPLHERDTAFVTYLRRLYDQYKDYLPPKGGFSEFLYKAFFDNVVQLPVEANTTLANFEPIQIGGEGNSTLQVLPGLALYKVRENDVLDDIEENSDFVMQPTVSYYQQESRNGAPTNVRKPLALASRMDVAGRYVKNTNWNPQTVIMRSLLNNLSEGGLLAERYLPGVDNVRYPFLTTDDFLEDFLIQVPFKINNKRFFTGTIGECEFLLPIRKEYFNFFRMEDVQKQFAFASEHRGTDKIITATLRIPIRNNRTIEFRKEYNLARSETVIDFRAGLAFFPFYRVTVPDLQQLNQYHVMLADVSDPNIGFRATSSVQFYELQNIIAGKPLNVPTPEARSPKVDPLPASYFYKVTQAFDLMEIRLERGGIPYRGLVLPQFTTITEKGYKNFTFAIDFGTSNTHIAYTDAALGDVEPKALTVSDQNTSLDKDELQMVLFNKPYEGYEAQTIYDKYEKRVSFGGMVQLDQLVRREFIPAIIGKEFGSPFAFPLRTTVYEKSGFTDSTNNLFSKVNLGFNIDLEEGSTGVNHYVTNLKWLFENQPTDTLNRPRVRAFFETLLLLIRNKVILNQGNVQQTAVAWLAPSSMRAVTEDNLVHEWEQAFRNVFGTTNNFRAKPVPESLAPYFYLVKNGVKSFADTVNVDIGGGTADIMLFMKQQGRYLNTSFRFAGYDIWGGGLDEQGHPSHRKDNGFVKNYLAYRRTLNQSPAREDSILDTFLNKPELTAEDIVSLLFKYDHHFKFTQSIQDGKPALRIVLYLHYSAIVYHLVQLLESHNLTLPRYLTFTGRGSQYLGMLGSRSRLIQFTKMLFKAYSNQSIPPDFEVILSDNPKETTANGAVLYENAGSEKAQYENRETTCYWGNEPETVEEGKESEPKFDFEYRRTKIGEVSPQREFHHSVLHNMKRFLEQTLLDRDIAYFLSEYNIQTPERYVEYLVGTDITRGGRLYDSYMLARMGFEQRPNDALGETYFFLPLKHALYELSKYIAES
;
A
#
# COMPACT_ATOMS: atom_id res chain seq x y z
N MET A 1 -20.17 8.79 -79.71
CA MET A 1 -19.19 9.86 -79.97
C MET A 1 -19.92 10.99 -80.65
N ALA A 2 -20.08 12.13 -79.97
CA ALA A 2 -20.50 13.38 -80.59
C ALA A 2 -19.24 14.27 -80.60
N HIS A 3 -18.73 14.59 -81.77
CA HIS A 3 -17.63 15.53 -81.90
C HIS A 3 -18.22 16.95 -81.84
N ILE A 4 -17.84 17.73 -80.83
CA ILE A 4 -18.14 19.16 -80.77
C ILE A 4 -16.94 19.90 -81.38
N LEU A 5 -17.12 20.47 -82.56
CA LEU A 5 -16.19 21.43 -83.16
C LEU A 5 -16.62 22.84 -82.74
N ARG A 6 -15.66 23.65 -82.26
CA ARG A 6 -15.87 25.06 -81.92
C ARG A 6 -15.77 25.89 -83.21
N ILE A 7 -16.79 26.70 -83.50
CA ILE A 7 -16.76 27.66 -84.62
C ILE A 7 -16.45 29.05 -84.05
N ASP A 8 -15.48 29.72 -84.68
CA ASP A 8 -15.11 31.11 -84.45
C ASP A 8 -16.17 32.03 -85.08
N ASN A 9 -16.76 32.93 -84.29
CA ASN A 9 -17.82 33.84 -84.73
C ASN A 9 -17.32 35.29 -84.86
N ASP A 10 -16.07 35.50 -85.27
CA ASP A 10 -15.57 36.83 -85.62
C ASP A 10 -16.32 37.38 -86.86
N PRO A 11 -17.03 38.52 -86.75
CA PRO A 11 -17.78 39.12 -87.87
C PRO A 11 -16.89 39.66 -89.00
N ASN A 12 -15.55 39.62 -88.86
CA ASN A 12 -14.62 40.07 -89.90
C ASN A 12 -14.15 38.95 -90.86
N VAL A 13 -14.63 37.71 -90.71
CA VAL A 13 -14.33 36.61 -91.65
C VAL A 13 -15.46 36.49 -92.68
N SER A 14 -15.14 36.71 -93.95
CA SER A 14 -16.12 36.71 -95.06
C SER A 14 -16.95 35.44 -95.10
N GLN A 15 -18.28 35.60 -95.26
CA GLN A 15 -19.24 34.52 -95.44
C GLN A 15 -18.88 33.60 -96.62
N GLN A 16 -18.18 32.51 -96.36
CA GLN A 16 -18.23 31.30 -97.17
C GLN A 16 -18.29 30.09 -96.24
N ASN A 17 -19.44 29.40 -96.24
CA ASN A 17 -19.60 28.10 -95.61
C ASN A 17 -18.64 27.11 -96.29
N HIS A 18 -17.52 26.81 -95.65
CA HIS A 18 -16.62 25.76 -96.10
C HIS A 18 -17.24 24.38 -95.79
N GLN A 19 -17.45 23.57 -96.82
CA GLN A 19 -17.95 22.19 -96.72
C GLN A 19 -16.84 21.12 -96.69
N ASP A 20 -15.58 21.47 -96.40
CA ASP A 20 -14.50 20.48 -96.21
C ASP A 20 -13.24 21.06 -95.54
N TRP A 21 -12.31 20.20 -95.13
CA TRP A 21 -11.05 20.57 -94.47
C TRP A 21 -10.08 21.31 -95.42
N THR A 22 -9.59 22.47 -94.99
CA THR A 22 -8.48 23.18 -95.64
C THR A 22 -7.31 23.33 -94.67
N GLY A 23 -6.09 23.04 -95.13
CA GLY A 23 -4.88 23.16 -94.33
C GLY A 23 -4.34 24.60 -94.32
N SER A 24 -4.09 25.16 -93.14
CA SER A 24 -3.28 26.37 -92.95
C SER A 24 -1.84 26.00 -92.60
N HIS A 25 -0.86 26.71 -93.16
CA HIS A 25 0.57 26.56 -92.81
C HIS A 25 0.98 27.35 -91.57
N THR A 26 0.04 28.08 -90.95
CA THR A 26 0.25 28.77 -89.67
C THR A 26 -0.76 28.25 -88.65
N GLY A 27 -0.25 27.64 -87.58
CA GLY A 27 -1.08 27.23 -86.45
C GLY A 27 -1.71 28.43 -85.76
N LEU A 28 -2.84 28.20 -85.07
CA LEU A 28 -3.51 29.21 -84.26
C LEU A 28 -2.51 29.82 -83.25
N THR A 29 -2.35 31.14 -83.26
CA THR A 29 -1.50 31.85 -82.29
C THR A 29 -2.14 31.83 -80.91
N GLY A 30 -1.35 31.58 -79.86
CA GLY A 30 -1.84 31.36 -78.48
C GLY A 30 -2.74 32.46 -77.91
N ASN A 31 -2.60 33.70 -78.39
CA ASN A 31 -3.43 34.83 -77.95
C ASN A 31 -4.91 34.71 -78.38
N ARG A 32 -5.25 33.93 -79.42
CA ARG A 32 -6.64 33.76 -79.87
C ARG A 32 -7.47 32.83 -78.98
N ILE A 33 -6.82 31.88 -78.31
CA ILE A 33 -7.49 30.93 -77.39
C ILE A 33 -8.02 31.66 -76.16
N GLU A 34 -7.36 32.74 -75.73
CA GLU A 34 -7.73 33.57 -74.57
C GLU A 34 -9.02 34.39 -74.76
N HIS A 35 -9.54 34.51 -76.00
CA HIS A 35 -10.71 35.32 -76.32
C HIS A 35 -11.99 34.52 -76.67
N ILE A 36 -11.95 33.18 -76.57
CA ILE A 36 -13.12 32.33 -76.84
C ILE A 36 -13.92 32.17 -75.53
N PRO A 37 -15.15 32.71 -75.42
CA PRO A 37 -15.99 32.55 -74.23
C PRO A 37 -16.42 31.08 -74.07
N ASP A 38 -16.38 30.56 -72.84
CA ASP A 38 -16.79 29.18 -72.56
C ASP A 38 -18.32 29.07 -72.45
N THR A 39 -18.93 28.10 -73.12
CA THR A 39 -20.40 27.91 -73.13
C THR A 39 -20.93 27.19 -71.90
N LEU A 40 -20.07 26.84 -70.94
CA LEU A 40 -20.41 26.11 -69.72
C LEU A 40 -20.76 27.01 -68.51
N SER A 41 -20.85 28.33 -68.68
CA SER A 41 -21.26 29.26 -67.62
C SER A 41 -22.75 29.17 -67.23
N GLY A 42 -23.55 28.26 -67.83
CA GLY A 42 -25.00 28.22 -67.60
C GLY A 42 -25.66 26.84 -67.43
N ALA A 43 -24.93 25.73 -67.35
CA ALA A 43 -25.55 24.41 -67.20
C ALA A 43 -25.93 24.12 -65.74
N ALA A 44 -27.20 23.77 -65.50
CA ALA A 44 -27.73 23.29 -64.22
C ALA A 44 -26.93 22.06 -63.74
N GLY A 45 -25.93 22.29 -62.89
CA GLY A 45 -24.92 21.31 -62.48
C GLY A 45 -23.57 21.94 -62.09
N GLY A 46 -23.31 23.19 -62.50
CA GLY A 46 -22.15 23.99 -62.08
C GLY A 46 -20.82 23.55 -62.70
N ALA A 47 -19.85 24.48 -62.79
CA ALA A 47 -18.48 24.24 -63.28
C ALA A 47 -17.77 23.07 -62.57
N ALA A 48 -18.23 22.74 -61.37
CA ALA A 48 -17.82 21.67 -60.47
C ALA A 48 -17.79 20.25 -61.08
N GLY A 49 -18.91 19.80 -61.68
CA GLY A 49 -19.02 18.42 -62.18
C GLY A 49 -18.22 18.16 -63.47
N ALA A 50 -17.91 19.22 -64.22
CA ALA A 50 -17.17 19.16 -65.47
C ALA A 50 -15.66 19.08 -65.28
N ALA A 51 -15.11 19.56 -64.15
CA ALA A 51 -13.67 19.62 -63.91
C ALA A 51 -12.98 18.28 -63.77
N ALA A 52 -13.61 17.35 -63.06
CA ALA A 52 -13.15 15.96 -62.97
C ALA A 52 -13.15 15.24 -64.33
N LYS A 53 -14.02 15.66 -65.26
CA LYS A 53 -14.18 15.06 -66.61
C LYS A 53 -13.59 15.92 -67.73
N ALA A 54 -12.83 16.97 -67.41
CA ALA A 54 -12.23 17.87 -68.38
C ALA A 54 -11.15 17.15 -69.20
N GLY A 55 -11.59 16.52 -70.29
CA GLY A 55 -10.73 15.99 -71.34
C GLY A 55 -10.16 17.13 -72.17
N THR A 56 -8.95 16.93 -72.68
CA THR A 56 -8.26 17.87 -73.55
C THR A 56 -8.18 17.26 -74.94
N SER A 57 -8.44 18.07 -75.97
CA SER A 57 -8.36 17.66 -77.38
C SER A 57 -6.92 17.61 -77.90
N ILE A 58 -5.93 17.86 -77.04
CA ILE A 58 -4.52 17.73 -77.38
C ILE A 58 -4.20 16.22 -77.51
N PRO A 59 -3.77 15.72 -78.68
CA PRO A 59 -3.47 14.31 -78.90
C PRO A 59 -2.10 13.93 -78.32
N SER A 60 -1.92 14.11 -77.01
CA SER A 60 -0.68 13.81 -76.29
C SER A 60 -0.97 13.11 -74.95
N PRO A 61 -0.16 12.13 -74.53
CA PRO A 61 -0.21 11.57 -73.17
C PRO A 61 0.03 12.62 -72.06
N PHE A 62 0.66 13.76 -72.40
CA PHE A 62 0.96 14.86 -71.48
C PHE A 62 -0.05 16.01 -71.55
N ALA A 63 -1.17 15.82 -72.24
CA ALA A 63 -2.17 16.85 -72.46
C ALA A 63 -2.71 17.48 -71.16
N ARG A 64 -2.69 16.73 -70.05
CA ARG A 64 -3.06 17.24 -68.72
C ARG A 64 -2.12 18.34 -68.23
N LEU A 65 -0.82 18.28 -68.53
CA LEU A 65 0.15 19.33 -68.14
C LEU A 65 -0.19 20.67 -68.82
N TYR A 66 -0.45 20.63 -70.13
CA TYR A 66 -0.84 21.80 -70.92
C TYR A 66 -2.20 22.38 -70.51
N LEU A 67 -3.14 21.52 -70.06
CA LEU A 67 -4.42 21.97 -69.52
C LEU A 67 -4.24 22.84 -68.27
N PHE A 68 -3.35 22.45 -67.35
CA PHE A 68 -3.07 23.24 -66.15
C PHE A 68 -2.34 24.54 -66.50
N ASP A 69 -1.37 24.52 -67.43
CA ASP A 69 -0.74 25.76 -67.92
C ASP A 69 -1.79 26.73 -68.51
N THR A 70 -2.70 26.20 -69.34
CA THR A 70 -3.82 26.97 -69.91
C THR A 70 -4.73 27.53 -68.82
N ALA A 71 -5.06 26.73 -67.80
CA ALA A 71 -5.90 27.17 -66.68
C ALA A 71 -5.28 28.37 -65.95
N PHE A 72 -3.98 28.31 -65.65
CA PHE A 72 -3.28 29.45 -65.04
C PHE A 72 -3.25 30.68 -65.97
N ARG A 73 -3.08 30.51 -67.29
CA ARG A 73 -3.16 31.65 -68.25
C ARG A 73 -4.53 32.32 -68.26
N MET A 74 -5.61 31.54 -68.19
CA MET A 74 -6.99 32.07 -68.19
C MET A 74 -7.32 32.80 -66.88
N VAL A 75 -6.78 32.35 -65.74
CA VAL A 75 -7.09 32.91 -64.41
C VAL A 75 -6.21 34.10 -64.04
N LYS A 76 -5.01 34.27 -64.64
CA LYS A 76 -4.02 35.29 -64.22
C LYS A 76 -4.55 36.73 -64.12
N ASN A 77 -5.49 37.11 -64.99
CA ASN A 77 -6.10 38.44 -65.04
C ASN A 77 -7.48 38.53 -64.35
N ASN A 78 -7.97 37.42 -63.78
CA ASN A 78 -9.29 37.35 -63.14
C ASN A 78 -9.23 36.52 -61.83
N GLN A 79 -8.37 36.92 -60.90
CA GLN A 79 -8.13 36.19 -59.64
C GLN A 79 -9.24 36.35 -58.60
N LEU A 80 -10.22 37.23 -58.85
CA LEU A 80 -11.41 37.45 -58.03
C LEU A 80 -12.64 37.38 -58.93
N PRO A 81 -12.98 36.20 -59.47
CA PRO A 81 -14.03 36.07 -60.45
C PRO A 81 -15.40 36.34 -59.84
N ARG A 82 -16.28 37.04 -60.59
CA ARG A 82 -17.71 37.12 -60.27
C ARG A 82 -18.44 35.79 -60.50
N GLU A 83 -17.97 35.01 -61.48
CA GLU A 83 -18.50 33.67 -61.83
C GLU A 83 -17.36 32.66 -61.97
N LEU A 84 -17.50 31.49 -61.35
CA LEU A 84 -16.48 30.45 -61.35
C LEU A 84 -16.45 29.69 -62.68
N SER A 85 -15.31 29.72 -63.35
CA SER A 85 -15.05 28.83 -64.50
C SER A 85 -14.33 27.55 -64.08
N LEU A 86 -14.37 26.53 -64.94
CA LEU A 86 -13.60 25.31 -64.81
C LEU A 86 -12.10 25.57 -64.52
N TYR A 87 -11.51 26.56 -65.17
CA TYR A 87 -10.10 26.90 -65.00
C TYR A 87 -9.77 27.38 -63.58
N HIS A 88 -10.71 28.08 -62.92
CA HIS A 88 -10.55 28.47 -61.51
C HIS A 88 -10.47 27.26 -60.59
N VAL A 89 -11.33 26.25 -60.80
CA VAL A 89 -11.31 25.01 -60.01
C VAL A 89 -10.00 24.25 -60.24
N LEU A 90 -9.52 24.14 -61.49
CA LEU A 90 -8.23 23.51 -61.80
C LEU A 90 -7.04 24.23 -61.15
N VAL A 91 -7.02 25.57 -61.18
CA VAL A 91 -6.01 26.37 -60.47
C VAL A 91 -6.08 26.12 -58.96
N SER A 92 -7.29 26.10 -58.38
CA SER A 92 -7.51 25.78 -56.97
C SER A 92 -6.96 24.40 -56.59
N HIS A 93 -7.21 23.38 -57.41
CA HIS A 93 -6.72 22.02 -57.20
C HIS A 93 -5.19 21.92 -57.27
N ALA A 94 -4.54 22.66 -58.18
CA ALA A 94 -3.08 22.72 -58.22
C ALA A 94 -2.51 23.39 -56.97
N LEU A 95 -3.12 24.49 -56.52
CA LEU A 95 -2.72 25.17 -55.28
C LEU A 95 -2.99 24.30 -54.05
N ASP A 96 -4.10 23.56 -54.00
CA ASP A 96 -4.41 22.58 -52.95
C ASP A 96 -3.38 21.46 -52.89
N MET A 97 -2.90 20.99 -54.04
CA MET A 97 -1.83 20.00 -54.11
C MET A 97 -0.50 20.55 -53.60
N LEU A 98 -0.13 21.78 -53.97
CA LEU A 98 1.06 22.44 -53.43
C LEU A 98 0.95 22.69 -51.94
N GLU A 99 -0.23 23.06 -51.45
CA GLU A 99 -0.51 23.29 -50.03
C GLU A 99 -0.40 21.99 -49.24
N LEU A 100 -0.99 20.90 -49.73
CA LEU A 100 -0.86 19.57 -49.12
C LEU A 100 0.59 19.11 -49.05
N LEU A 101 1.36 19.28 -50.13
CA LEU A 101 2.78 18.94 -50.15
C LEU A 101 3.59 19.80 -49.17
N PHE A 102 3.28 21.10 -49.10
CA PHE A 102 3.93 22.00 -48.16
C PHE A 102 3.64 21.63 -46.70
N GLN A 103 2.43 21.16 -46.40
CA GLN A 103 2.03 20.83 -45.03
C GLN A 103 2.44 19.41 -44.64
N ALA A 104 2.30 18.46 -45.55
CA ALA A 104 2.38 17.02 -45.24
C ALA A 104 3.30 16.25 -46.19
N GLY A 105 4.21 16.91 -46.91
CA GLY A 105 5.04 16.30 -47.96
C GLY A 105 5.86 15.08 -47.53
N ASN A 106 6.11 14.87 -46.24
CA ASN A 106 6.78 13.66 -45.74
C ASN A 106 5.88 12.73 -44.92
N SER A 107 4.56 12.95 -44.93
CA SER A 107 3.57 12.06 -44.30
C SER A 107 3.61 10.65 -44.90
N ALA A 108 3.38 9.65 -44.04
CA ALA A 108 3.20 8.26 -44.46
C ALA A 108 1.99 8.04 -45.39
N ASP A 109 1.00 8.95 -45.37
CA ASP A 109 -0.13 8.91 -46.29
C ASP A 109 0.25 9.27 -47.73
N LEU A 110 1.37 9.99 -47.92
CA LEU A 110 1.89 10.36 -49.23
C LEU A 110 2.99 9.41 -49.67
N THR A 111 2.81 8.83 -50.87
CA THR A 111 3.85 8.02 -51.50
C THR A 111 4.20 8.57 -52.87
N TYR A 112 5.48 8.47 -53.19
CA TYR A 112 6.10 9.07 -54.36
C TYR A 112 6.60 7.99 -55.30
N ARG A 113 6.21 8.04 -56.57
CA ARG A 113 6.73 7.15 -57.60
C ARG A 113 7.43 7.96 -58.67
N VAL A 114 8.75 7.86 -58.70
CA VAL A 114 9.57 8.53 -59.70
C VAL A 114 9.50 7.77 -61.02
N TRP A 115 9.14 8.47 -62.08
CA TRP A 115 9.28 7.99 -63.45
C TRP A 115 10.54 8.61 -64.06
N ASN A 116 11.55 7.80 -64.33
CA ASN A 116 12.79 8.24 -65.00
C ASN A 116 12.67 8.03 -66.51
N ARG A 117 12.89 9.10 -67.29
CA ARG A 117 12.75 9.08 -68.75
C ARG A 117 13.68 8.07 -69.41
N GLN A 118 14.96 8.09 -69.08
CA GLN A 118 15.96 7.25 -69.73
C GLN A 118 15.68 5.77 -69.43
N GLU A 119 15.58 5.42 -68.15
CA GLU A 119 15.36 4.04 -67.70
C GLU A 119 14.09 3.44 -68.32
N ARG A 120 12.97 4.19 -68.29
CA ARG A 120 11.67 3.69 -68.73
C ARG A 120 11.57 3.61 -70.25
N LEU A 121 12.11 4.58 -70.99
CA LEU A 121 12.19 4.49 -72.44
C LEU A 121 13.11 3.34 -72.89
N GLU A 122 14.24 3.14 -72.22
CA GLU A 122 15.11 1.98 -72.48
C GLU A 122 14.41 0.65 -72.19
N ALA A 123 13.69 0.54 -71.08
CA ALA A 123 12.91 -0.66 -70.74
C ALA A 123 11.83 -0.97 -71.80
N LEU A 124 11.12 0.06 -72.29
CA LEU A 124 10.13 -0.08 -73.35
C LEU A 124 10.76 -0.47 -74.70
N ARG A 125 11.95 0.06 -75.01
CA ARG A 125 12.72 -0.27 -76.23
C ARG A 125 13.22 -1.72 -76.22
N LYS A 126 13.70 -2.21 -75.06
CA LYS A 126 14.24 -3.56 -74.87
C LYS A 126 13.20 -4.68 -74.96
N LYS A 127 11.89 -4.35 -74.98
CA LYS A 127 10.82 -5.33 -75.21
C LYS A 127 10.80 -5.76 -76.68
N ALA A 128 11.35 -6.95 -76.95
CA ALA A 128 11.28 -7.61 -78.26
C ALA A 128 10.07 -8.55 -78.35
N ASN A 129 9.57 -8.76 -79.57
CA ASN A 129 8.63 -9.84 -79.87
C ASN A 129 9.44 -10.98 -80.53
N PRO A 130 9.73 -12.11 -79.85
CA PRO A 130 10.63 -13.12 -80.38
C PRO A 130 10.10 -13.87 -81.62
N SER A 131 8.81 -13.71 -81.97
CA SER A 131 8.14 -14.53 -82.99
C SER A 131 7.66 -13.78 -84.24
N THR A 132 7.83 -12.45 -84.37
CA THR A 132 7.36 -11.70 -85.56
C THR A 132 8.25 -10.50 -85.91
N THR A 133 8.22 -10.07 -87.18
CA THR A 133 8.87 -8.84 -87.70
C THR A 133 8.10 -7.55 -87.39
N VAL A 134 6.99 -7.62 -86.65
CA VAL A 134 6.17 -6.45 -86.28
C VAL A 134 6.76 -5.78 -85.04
N ARG A 135 6.91 -4.45 -85.08
CA ARG A 135 7.39 -3.66 -83.93
C ARG A 135 6.48 -3.86 -82.72
N HIS A 136 7.07 -4.15 -81.56
CA HIS A 136 6.34 -4.36 -80.33
C HIS A 136 5.60 -3.06 -79.92
N ALA A 137 4.36 -3.15 -79.43
CA ALA A 137 3.56 -1.97 -79.06
C ALA A 137 4.28 -1.03 -78.07
N HIS A 138 5.05 -1.58 -77.13
CA HIS A 138 5.92 -0.81 -76.22
C HIS A 138 7.00 0.02 -76.94
N GLN A 139 7.56 -0.46 -78.04
CA GLN A 139 8.53 0.31 -78.84
C GLN A 139 7.85 1.48 -79.58
N ILE A 140 6.61 1.28 -80.03
CA ILE A 140 5.79 2.34 -80.62
C ILE A 140 5.47 3.41 -79.57
N LEU A 141 5.08 2.99 -78.37
CA LEU A 141 4.82 3.89 -77.24
C LEU A 141 6.09 4.67 -76.84
N ALA A 142 7.26 4.03 -76.77
CA ALA A 142 8.51 4.71 -76.48
C ALA A 142 8.81 5.83 -77.51
N LYS A 143 8.61 5.53 -78.80
CA LYS A 143 8.82 6.51 -79.88
C LYS A 143 7.79 7.65 -79.84
N ALA A 144 6.53 7.36 -79.49
CA ALA A 144 5.50 8.38 -79.31
C ALA A 144 5.85 9.32 -78.14
N LEU A 145 6.23 8.76 -76.99
CA LEU A 145 6.67 9.54 -75.83
C LEU A 145 7.91 10.40 -76.16
N GLU A 146 8.88 9.88 -76.91
CA GLU A 146 10.05 10.66 -77.36
C GLU A 146 9.70 11.84 -78.27
N LEU A 147 8.65 11.71 -79.09
CA LEU A 147 8.16 12.81 -79.92
C LEU A 147 7.50 13.89 -79.06
N ASP A 148 6.72 13.49 -78.05
CA ASP A 148 6.09 14.40 -77.10
C ASP A 148 7.10 15.13 -76.20
N PHE A 149 8.21 14.48 -75.82
CA PHE A 149 9.31 15.10 -75.08
C PHE A 149 10.24 15.98 -75.95
N ARG A 150 9.71 16.60 -77.00
CA ARG A 150 10.39 17.65 -77.77
C ARG A 150 9.88 19.01 -77.29
N ASN A 151 10.62 20.08 -77.59
CA ASN A 151 10.24 21.46 -77.25
C ASN A 151 10.08 21.66 -75.72
N GLU A 152 8.91 22.13 -75.25
CA GLU A 152 8.64 22.58 -73.88
C GLU A 152 8.79 21.47 -72.81
N LEU A 153 8.65 20.21 -73.19
CA LEU A 153 8.85 19.05 -72.31
C LEU A 153 10.25 18.40 -72.47
N GLY A 154 11.13 19.00 -73.29
CA GLY A 154 12.43 18.43 -73.63
C GLY A 154 13.39 18.32 -72.46
N THR A 155 13.26 19.20 -71.47
CA THR A 155 14.08 19.25 -70.24
C THR A 155 13.60 18.27 -69.17
N ILE A 156 12.46 17.59 -69.36
CA ILE A 156 11.98 16.57 -68.44
C ILE A 156 12.88 15.34 -68.52
N GLN A 157 13.63 15.09 -67.44
CA GLN A 157 14.36 13.85 -67.22
C GLN A 157 13.61 12.90 -66.29
N GLN A 158 12.80 13.46 -65.40
CA GLN A 158 11.96 12.71 -64.47
C GLN A 158 10.70 13.50 -64.16
N PHE A 159 9.63 12.79 -63.81
CA PHE A 159 8.50 13.39 -63.10
C PHE A 159 8.02 12.41 -62.03
N THR A 160 7.47 12.94 -60.94
CA THR A 160 7.05 12.16 -59.78
C THR A 160 5.53 12.10 -59.74
N LEU A 161 4.99 10.88 -59.72
CA LEU A 161 3.58 10.64 -59.43
C LEU A 161 3.38 10.60 -57.92
N ILE A 162 2.34 11.28 -57.45
CA ILE A 162 2.06 11.50 -56.04
C ILE A 162 0.75 10.81 -55.72
N TYR A 163 0.81 9.90 -54.75
CA TYR A 163 -0.32 9.12 -54.28
C TYR A 163 -0.67 9.50 -52.85
N TYR A 164 -1.96 9.66 -52.56
CA TYR A 164 -2.48 9.85 -51.20
C TYR A 164 -3.29 8.62 -50.80
N LYS A 165 -2.91 7.98 -49.68
CA LYS A 165 -3.48 6.72 -49.19
C LYS A 165 -3.61 5.66 -50.30
N GLY A 166 -2.61 5.62 -51.18
CA GLY A 166 -2.52 4.71 -52.32
C GLY A 166 -3.40 5.04 -53.54
N ALA A 167 -4.17 6.12 -53.55
CA ALA A 167 -4.87 6.64 -54.73
C ALA A 167 -4.02 7.69 -55.46
N LEU A 168 -4.04 7.71 -56.80
CA LEU A 168 -3.24 8.65 -57.59
C LEU A 168 -3.87 10.05 -57.49
N LEU A 169 -3.22 10.93 -56.74
CA LEU A 169 -3.67 12.30 -56.55
C LEU A 169 -3.23 13.21 -57.70
N GLY A 170 -2.00 13.02 -58.20
CA GLY A 170 -1.44 13.87 -59.25
C GLY A 170 0.02 13.59 -59.55
N GLY A 171 0.73 14.57 -60.10
CA GLY A 171 2.18 14.50 -60.28
C GLY A 171 2.85 15.85 -60.44
N THR A 172 4.18 15.84 -60.52
CA THR A 172 4.98 17.05 -60.79
C THR A 172 4.88 17.48 -62.26
N SER A 173 4.91 18.79 -62.52
CA SER A 173 4.78 19.41 -63.84
C SER A 173 5.83 20.50 -64.02
N PRO A 174 6.64 20.51 -65.08
CA PRO A 174 7.56 21.63 -65.34
C PRO A 174 6.83 22.92 -65.75
N LEU A 175 5.56 22.83 -66.16
CA LEU A 175 4.77 24.00 -66.59
C LEU A 175 4.06 24.70 -65.43
N SER A 176 3.66 23.93 -64.40
CA SER A 176 2.77 24.39 -63.33
C SER A 176 3.19 23.95 -61.92
N LEU A 177 4.42 23.48 -61.75
CA LEU A 177 4.96 22.73 -60.60
C LEU A 177 4.30 21.38 -60.34
N VAL A 178 2.97 21.33 -60.32
CA VAL A 178 2.16 20.12 -60.11
C VAL A 178 0.90 20.13 -60.98
N PHE A 179 0.26 18.98 -61.10
CA PHE A 179 -1.06 18.81 -61.72
C PHE A 179 -1.83 17.71 -60.96
N THR A 180 -3.17 17.79 -60.95
CA THR A 180 -4.02 16.75 -60.34
C THR A 180 -4.55 15.74 -61.35
N SER A 181 -4.71 14.50 -60.89
CA SER A 181 -5.30 13.39 -61.64
C SER A 181 -6.77 13.68 -61.96
N PRO A 182 -7.24 13.41 -63.19
CA PRO A 182 -8.68 13.51 -63.51
C PRO A 182 -9.53 12.49 -62.75
N ASN A 183 -8.91 11.39 -62.28
CA ASN A 183 -9.62 10.29 -61.63
C ASN A 183 -9.57 10.35 -60.10
N TRP A 184 -8.97 11.39 -59.51
CA TRP A 184 -8.78 11.50 -58.06
C TRP A 184 -10.07 11.25 -57.28
N GLU A 185 -11.15 11.97 -57.61
CA GLU A 185 -12.41 11.88 -56.88
C GLU A 185 -13.05 10.49 -56.99
N GLN A 186 -12.97 9.86 -58.18
CA GLN A 186 -13.45 8.51 -58.40
C GLN A 186 -12.62 7.48 -57.61
N GLU A 187 -11.29 7.56 -57.66
CA GLU A 187 -10.41 6.66 -56.92
C GLU A 187 -10.60 6.80 -55.41
N ARG A 188 -10.75 8.04 -54.93
CA ARG A 188 -11.00 8.35 -53.53
C ARG A 188 -12.29 7.70 -53.03
N GLN A 189 -13.40 7.87 -53.77
CA GLN A 189 -14.68 7.24 -53.43
C GLN A 189 -14.61 5.71 -53.47
N ASN A 190 -14.00 5.15 -54.52
CA ASN A 190 -13.86 3.69 -54.68
C ASN A 190 -13.03 3.03 -53.57
N LYS A 191 -12.08 3.77 -52.99
CA LYS A 191 -11.22 3.30 -51.90
C LYS A 191 -11.66 3.78 -50.52
N PHE A 192 -12.80 4.45 -50.40
CA PHE A 192 -13.31 5.04 -49.15
C PHE A 192 -12.28 5.93 -48.44
N ILE A 193 -11.57 6.75 -49.20
CA ILE A 193 -10.54 7.65 -48.70
C ILE A 193 -11.19 8.99 -48.32
N ASP A 194 -10.97 9.46 -47.09
CA ASP A 194 -11.35 10.82 -46.71
C ASP A 194 -10.52 11.87 -47.47
N PRO A 195 -11.15 12.97 -47.95
CA PRO A 195 -10.40 14.02 -48.62
C PRO A 195 -9.39 14.65 -47.64
N PRO A 196 -8.16 14.95 -48.09
CA PRO A 196 -7.16 15.58 -47.24
C PRO A 196 -7.62 16.98 -46.82
N LYS A 197 -7.22 17.40 -45.63
CA LYS A 197 -7.51 18.73 -45.10
C LYS A 197 -6.23 19.57 -45.00
N SER A 198 -6.38 20.88 -45.15
CA SER A 198 -5.33 21.85 -44.86
C SER A 198 -5.07 21.97 -43.35
N THR A 199 -4.01 22.69 -42.96
CA THR A 199 -3.75 23.08 -41.56
C THR A 199 -4.90 23.89 -40.94
N THR A 200 -5.71 24.57 -41.75
CA THR A 200 -6.90 25.32 -41.31
C THR A 200 -8.16 24.44 -41.13
N GLY A 201 -8.05 23.14 -41.41
CA GLY A 201 -9.16 22.18 -41.39
C GLY A 201 -10.06 22.24 -42.65
N ARG A 202 -9.79 23.16 -43.59
CA ARG A 202 -10.47 23.22 -44.90
C ARG A 202 -10.21 21.95 -45.69
N MET A 203 -11.28 21.32 -46.20
CA MET A 203 -11.15 20.18 -47.10
C MET A 203 -10.50 20.63 -48.41
N LEU A 204 -9.47 19.91 -48.85
CA LEU A 204 -8.77 20.16 -50.10
C LEU A 204 -9.45 19.44 -51.26
N PHE A 205 -9.17 19.90 -52.48
CA PHE A 205 -9.68 19.34 -53.74
C PHE A 205 -11.21 19.39 -53.87
N GLN A 206 -11.83 20.38 -53.23
CA GLN A 206 -13.25 20.66 -53.38
C GLN A 206 -13.53 21.34 -54.73
N ASN A 207 -14.80 21.36 -55.15
CA ASN A 207 -15.22 22.01 -56.39
C ASN A 207 -15.41 23.53 -56.22
N GLU A 208 -14.43 24.18 -55.59
CA GLU A 208 -14.43 25.62 -55.27
C GLU A 208 -13.10 26.26 -55.69
N TYR A 209 -13.10 27.59 -55.84
CA TYR A 209 -11.88 28.35 -56.08
C TYR A 209 -11.44 29.07 -54.82
N VAL A 210 -10.27 28.70 -54.31
CA VAL A 210 -9.66 29.36 -53.14
C VAL A 210 -8.43 30.15 -53.60
N PRO A 211 -8.52 31.49 -53.67
CA PRO A 211 -7.43 32.37 -54.10
C PRO A 211 -6.30 32.45 -53.05
N LEU A 212 -5.13 32.95 -53.44
CA LEU A 212 -3.94 32.96 -52.56
C LEU A 212 -4.12 33.76 -51.26
N HIS A 213 -4.93 34.82 -51.22
CA HIS A 213 -5.13 35.64 -50.01
C HIS A 213 -5.97 34.94 -48.92
N GLU A 214 -6.72 33.90 -49.29
CA GLU A 214 -7.52 33.09 -48.35
C GLU A 214 -6.78 31.84 -47.85
N ARG A 215 -5.53 31.63 -48.30
CA ARG A 215 -4.69 30.49 -47.92
C ARG A 215 -3.74 30.84 -46.78
N ASP A 216 -3.17 29.81 -46.14
CA ASP A 216 -2.26 29.97 -45.01
C ASP A 216 -1.05 30.87 -45.35
N THR A 217 -0.75 31.82 -44.46
CA THR A 217 0.31 32.81 -44.63
C THR A 217 1.70 32.18 -44.84
N ALA A 218 2.01 31.06 -44.18
CA ALA A 218 3.30 30.40 -44.37
C ALA A 218 3.37 29.73 -45.75
N PHE A 219 2.27 29.14 -46.24
CA PHE A 219 2.19 28.61 -47.59
C PHE A 219 2.30 29.71 -48.67
N VAL A 220 1.61 30.83 -48.49
CA VAL A 220 1.70 31.99 -49.41
C VAL A 220 3.11 32.57 -49.41
N THR A 221 3.73 32.69 -48.23
CA THR A 221 5.14 33.11 -48.09
C THR A 221 6.07 32.13 -48.80
N TYR A 222 5.89 30.83 -48.60
CA TYR A 222 6.65 29.79 -49.31
C TYR A 222 6.54 29.94 -50.82
N LEU A 223 5.33 30.09 -51.38
CA LEU A 223 5.16 30.28 -52.82
C LEU A 223 5.85 31.55 -53.33
N ARG A 224 5.83 32.64 -52.55
CA ARG A 224 6.56 33.86 -52.89
C ARG A 224 8.06 33.62 -52.93
N ARG A 225 8.63 32.96 -51.90
CA ARG A 225 10.08 32.68 -51.84
C ARG A 225 10.52 31.67 -52.88
N LEU A 226 9.68 30.68 -53.20
CA LEU A 226 9.91 29.74 -54.28
C LEU A 226 9.95 30.47 -55.63
N TYR A 227 9.03 31.41 -55.86
CA TYR A 227 9.08 32.25 -57.06
C TYR A 227 10.34 33.12 -57.11
N ASP A 228 10.67 33.83 -56.03
CA ASP A 228 11.86 34.70 -55.96
C ASP A 228 13.15 33.92 -56.31
N GLN A 229 13.27 32.67 -55.85
CA GLN A 229 14.44 31.81 -56.09
C GLN A 229 14.45 31.13 -57.47
N TYR A 230 13.29 30.66 -57.96
CA TYR A 230 13.22 29.77 -59.12
C TYR A 230 12.56 30.38 -60.36
N LYS A 231 12.24 31.68 -60.37
CA LYS A 231 11.62 32.36 -61.53
C LYS A 231 12.33 32.10 -62.86
N ASP A 232 13.66 31.93 -62.85
CA ASP A 232 14.47 31.72 -64.06
C ASP A 232 14.51 30.23 -64.51
N TYR A 233 14.05 29.30 -63.66
CA TYR A 233 13.89 27.88 -63.98
C TYR A 233 12.50 27.54 -64.55
N LEU A 234 11.51 28.42 -64.31
CA LEU A 234 10.16 28.26 -64.84
C LEU A 234 10.10 28.65 -66.32
N PRO A 235 9.22 28.04 -67.14
CA PRO A 235 9.06 28.41 -68.55
C PRO A 235 8.82 29.91 -68.72
N PRO A 236 9.63 30.62 -69.54
CA PRO A 236 9.40 32.03 -69.85
C PRO A 236 8.01 32.22 -70.47
N LYS A 237 7.19 33.11 -69.90
CA LYS A 237 5.78 33.32 -70.29
C LYS A 237 4.86 32.11 -70.09
N GLY A 238 5.23 31.18 -69.20
CA GLY A 238 4.36 30.10 -68.74
C GLY A 238 3.21 30.63 -67.88
N GLY A 239 2.04 29.99 -67.96
CA GLY A 239 0.81 30.43 -67.29
C GLY A 239 0.97 30.55 -65.78
N PHE A 240 1.65 29.57 -65.15
CA PHE A 240 1.89 29.58 -63.70
C PHE A 240 2.81 30.73 -63.25
N SER A 241 3.90 30.97 -63.99
CA SER A 241 4.86 32.04 -63.68
C SER A 241 4.20 33.42 -63.80
N GLU A 242 3.40 33.64 -64.85
CA GLU A 242 2.64 34.88 -65.03
C GLU A 242 1.53 35.04 -63.98
N PHE A 243 0.85 33.95 -63.59
CA PHE A 243 -0.12 33.96 -62.51
C PHE A 243 0.52 34.40 -61.18
N LEU A 244 1.67 33.84 -60.80
CA LEU A 244 2.36 34.23 -59.57
C LEU A 244 2.87 35.67 -59.64
N TYR A 245 3.43 36.10 -60.77
CA TYR A 245 3.87 37.49 -60.95
C TYR A 245 2.70 38.45 -60.75
N LYS A 246 1.56 38.20 -61.42
CA LYS A 246 0.33 38.98 -61.25
C LYS A 246 -0.14 38.97 -59.81
N ALA A 247 -0.23 37.78 -59.19
CA ALA A 247 -0.72 37.64 -57.83
C ALA A 247 0.11 38.39 -56.77
N PHE A 248 1.44 38.41 -56.91
CA PHE A 248 2.35 38.96 -55.91
C PHE A 248 2.82 40.40 -56.17
N PHE A 249 2.78 40.88 -57.41
CA PHE A 249 3.34 42.18 -57.80
C PHE A 249 2.33 43.11 -58.50
N ASP A 250 1.23 42.57 -59.02
CA ASP A 250 0.25 43.31 -59.83
C ASP A 250 -1.19 42.84 -59.51
N ASN A 251 -1.49 42.78 -58.21
CA ASN A 251 -2.77 42.37 -57.64
C ASN A 251 -3.36 43.51 -56.81
N VAL A 252 -4.69 43.65 -56.85
CA VAL A 252 -5.43 44.65 -56.08
C VAL A 252 -5.46 44.29 -54.59
N VAL A 253 -5.39 42.98 -54.27
CA VAL A 253 -5.34 42.48 -52.89
C VAL A 253 -3.89 42.18 -52.49
N GLN A 254 -3.43 42.80 -51.41
CA GLN A 254 -2.11 42.48 -50.84
C GLN A 254 -2.12 41.07 -50.25
N LEU A 255 -1.20 40.22 -50.71
CA LEU A 255 -1.03 38.87 -50.20
C LEU A 255 -0.23 38.88 -48.87
N PRO A 256 -0.60 38.02 -47.90
CA PRO A 256 0.11 37.94 -46.62
C PRO A 256 1.45 37.23 -46.82
N VAL A 257 2.55 38.00 -46.85
CA VAL A 257 3.92 37.49 -47.01
C VAL A 257 4.81 37.98 -45.86
N GLU A 258 5.47 37.06 -45.15
CA GLU A 258 6.36 37.39 -44.04
C GLU A 258 7.72 37.92 -44.53
N ALA A 259 8.13 39.10 -44.05
CA ALA A 259 9.30 39.84 -44.59
C ALA A 259 10.66 39.17 -44.37
N ASN A 260 10.83 38.38 -43.30
CA ASN A 260 12.13 37.80 -42.90
C ASN A 260 12.26 36.28 -43.17
N THR A 261 11.25 35.67 -43.79
CA THR A 261 11.23 34.24 -44.06
C THR A 261 11.85 33.95 -45.42
N THR A 262 12.81 33.03 -45.50
CA THR A 262 13.48 32.59 -46.74
C THR A 262 13.18 31.11 -47.02
N LEU A 263 13.56 30.58 -48.18
CA LEU A 263 13.39 29.13 -48.43
C LEU A 263 14.19 28.23 -47.47
N ALA A 264 15.26 28.75 -46.85
CA ALA A 264 16.01 28.01 -45.83
C ALA A 264 15.24 27.80 -44.51
N ASN A 265 14.11 28.50 -44.32
CA ASN A 265 13.20 28.29 -43.19
C ASN A 265 12.25 27.11 -43.41
N PHE A 266 12.28 26.48 -44.59
CA PHE A 266 11.50 25.31 -44.95
C PHE A 266 12.41 24.12 -45.25
N GLU A 267 11.86 22.90 -45.20
CA GLU A 267 12.60 21.67 -45.45
C GLU A 267 12.28 21.11 -46.84
N PRO A 268 13.27 20.69 -47.65
CA PRO A 268 12.98 19.98 -48.90
C PRO A 268 12.23 18.67 -48.63
N ILE A 269 11.18 18.41 -49.40
CA ILE A 269 10.39 17.18 -49.27
C ILE A 269 11.24 15.99 -49.69
N GLN A 270 11.35 14.97 -48.85
CA GLN A 270 12.09 13.74 -49.20
C GLN A 270 11.16 12.68 -49.82
N ILE A 271 11.66 11.93 -50.80
CA ILE A 271 10.95 10.81 -51.43
C ILE A 271 11.71 9.51 -51.09
N GLY A 272 11.03 8.56 -50.45
CA GLY A 272 11.66 7.30 -49.98
C GLY A 272 12.20 6.44 -51.14
N GLY A 273 13.40 5.87 -50.96
CA GLY A 273 14.14 5.02 -51.92
C GLY A 273 15.59 4.79 -51.45
N GLU A 274 16.41 4.04 -52.21
CA GLU A 274 17.82 3.66 -51.89
C GLU A 274 18.84 4.84 -51.73
N GLY A 275 18.40 6.08 -51.50
CA GLY A 275 19.32 7.21 -51.35
C GLY A 275 18.76 8.53 -50.82
N ASN A 276 17.62 8.56 -50.10
CA ASN A 276 17.02 9.82 -49.58
C ASN A 276 17.02 10.97 -50.60
N SER A 277 16.34 10.76 -51.73
CA SER A 277 16.22 11.78 -52.77
C SER A 277 15.20 12.86 -52.37
N THR A 278 15.37 14.08 -52.86
CA THR A 278 14.40 15.17 -52.68
C THR A 278 13.35 15.18 -53.80
N LEU A 279 12.10 15.53 -53.50
CA LEU A 279 11.04 15.76 -54.47
C LEU A 279 11.38 16.97 -55.33
N GLN A 280 11.82 16.71 -56.56
CA GLN A 280 12.18 17.73 -57.53
C GLN A 280 11.20 17.76 -58.70
N VAL A 281 10.82 18.95 -59.14
CA VAL A 281 10.03 19.17 -60.36
C VAL A 281 10.93 19.13 -61.59
N LEU A 282 12.10 19.77 -61.47
CA LEU A 282 13.19 19.80 -62.46
C LEU A 282 14.52 19.66 -61.70
N PRO A 283 15.62 19.23 -62.35
CA PRO A 283 16.93 19.23 -61.72
C PRO A 283 17.25 20.60 -61.09
N GLY A 284 17.41 20.63 -59.76
CA GLY A 284 17.67 21.84 -58.98
C GLY A 284 16.44 22.59 -58.43
N LEU A 285 15.22 22.29 -58.91
CA LEU A 285 13.96 22.87 -58.41
C LEU A 285 13.26 21.87 -57.49
N ALA A 286 13.49 22.03 -56.17
CA ALA A 286 12.86 21.22 -55.13
C ALA A 286 11.55 21.83 -54.63
N LEU A 287 10.62 20.97 -54.19
CA LEU A 287 9.46 21.39 -53.39
C LEU A 287 9.78 21.25 -51.91
N TYR A 288 9.29 22.20 -51.12
CA TYR A 288 9.57 22.28 -49.69
C TYR A 288 8.30 22.06 -48.87
N LYS A 289 8.50 21.66 -47.62
CA LYS A 289 7.50 21.55 -46.57
C LYS A 289 7.84 22.44 -45.38
N VAL A 290 6.85 22.76 -44.58
CA VAL A 290 7.07 23.34 -43.26
C VAL A 290 7.89 22.38 -42.39
N ARG A 291 8.78 22.94 -41.56
CA ARG A 291 9.53 22.14 -40.59
C ARG A 291 8.58 21.65 -39.52
N GLU A 292 8.72 20.38 -39.15
CA GLU A 292 7.85 19.78 -38.14
C GLU A 292 7.93 20.55 -36.82
N ASN A 293 9.14 20.90 -36.37
CA ASN A 293 9.34 21.66 -35.13
C ASN A 293 8.61 23.01 -35.14
N ASP A 294 8.58 23.76 -36.26
CA ASP A 294 7.90 25.05 -36.32
C ASP A 294 6.37 24.90 -36.11
N VAL A 295 5.79 23.78 -36.56
CA VAL A 295 4.37 23.44 -36.32
C VAL A 295 4.15 23.06 -34.85
N LEU A 296 5.03 22.23 -34.28
CA LEU A 296 4.91 21.77 -32.90
C LEU A 296 5.14 22.92 -31.90
N ASP A 297 6.10 23.81 -32.16
CA ASP A 297 6.40 24.98 -31.34
C ASP A 297 5.21 25.96 -31.34
N ASP A 298 4.59 26.22 -32.51
CA ASP A 298 3.38 27.05 -32.57
C ASP A 298 2.23 26.48 -31.73
N ILE A 299 2.03 25.16 -31.75
CA ILE A 299 0.99 24.51 -30.92
C ILE A 299 1.33 24.69 -29.44
N GLU A 300 2.56 24.37 -29.04
CA GLU A 300 2.99 24.45 -27.66
C GLU A 300 2.92 25.90 -27.14
N GLU A 301 3.24 26.90 -27.96
CA GLU A 301 3.27 28.32 -27.57
C GLU A 301 1.92 29.04 -27.68
N ASN A 302 1.07 28.65 -28.65
CA ASN A 302 -0.12 29.44 -29.01
C ASN A 302 -1.46 28.71 -28.92
N SER A 303 -1.51 27.38 -28.74
CA SER A 303 -2.79 26.67 -28.55
C SER A 303 -3.40 27.00 -27.18
N ASP A 304 -4.70 27.30 -27.14
CA ASP A 304 -5.43 27.55 -25.88
C ASP A 304 -5.60 26.27 -25.06
N PHE A 305 -5.46 25.09 -25.67
CA PHE A 305 -5.73 23.79 -25.05
C PHE A 305 -4.49 23.13 -24.45
N VAL A 306 -3.34 23.81 -24.45
CA VAL A 306 -2.11 23.30 -23.81
C VAL A 306 -2.36 23.15 -22.32
N MET A 307 -2.24 21.91 -21.83
CA MET A 307 -2.42 21.55 -20.45
C MET A 307 -1.36 22.22 -19.56
N GLN A 308 -1.72 22.49 -18.30
CA GLN A 308 -0.79 23.00 -17.29
C GLN A 308 -0.50 21.94 -16.21
N PRO A 309 0.37 20.95 -16.49
CA PRO A 309 0.85 20.00 -15.49
C PRO A 309 1.52 20.70 -14.30
N THR A 310 1.40 20.13 -13.10
CA THR A 310 2.09 20.61 -11.87
C THR A 310 3.33 19.77 -11.53
N VAL A 311 3.54 18.67 -12.27
CA VAL A 311 4.76 17.84 -12.28
C VAL A 311 5.18 17.52 -13.71
N SER A 312 6.39 16.99 -13.89
CA SER A 312 7.00 16.72 -15.19
C SER A 312 7.35 15.25 -15.43
N TYR A 313 6.77 14.30 -14.67
CA TYR A 313 7.10 12.87 -14.82
C TYR A 313 6.85 12.35 -16.23
N TYR A 314 5.82 12.85 -16.93
CA TYR A 314 5.53 12.52 -18.33
C TYR A 314 6.70 12.75 -19.30
N GLN A 315 7.65 13.64 -18.99
CA GLN A 315 8.82 13.90 -19.83
C GLN A 315 9.84 12.74 -19.81
N GLN A 316 9.71 11.82 -18.85
CA GLN A 316 10.55 10.63 -18.71
C GLN A 316 10.07 9.46 -19.57
N GLU A 317 8.99 9.65 -20.36
CA GLU A 317 8.54 8.65 -21.34
C GLU A 317 9.71 8.25 -22.25
N SER A 318 9.88 6.93 -22.42
CA SER A 318 10.97 6.38 -23.21
C SER A 318 10.50 5.20 -24.05
N ARG A 319 11.15 5.01 -25.19
CA ARG A 319 10.97 3.87 -26.08
C ARG A 319 12.28 3.10 -26.16
N ASN A 320 12.29 1.85 -25.71
CA ASN A 320 13.50 1.01 -25.66
C ASN A 320 14.70 1.70 -24.98
N GLY A 321 14.44 2.50 -23.94
CA GLY A 321 15.45 3.26 -23.21
C GLY A 321 15.84 4.61 -23.80
N ALA A 322 15.38 4.96 -25.01
CA ALA A 322 15.59 6.28 -25.60
C ALA A 322 14.46 7.25 -25.21
N PRO A 323 14.75 8.49 -24.75
CA PRO A 323 13.72 9.46 -24.39
C PRO A 323 12.89 9.86 -25.62
N THR A 324 11.57 9.94 -25.46
CA THR A 324 10.67 10.37 -26.55
C THR A 324 10.52 11.90 -26.62
N ASN A 325 11.02 12.64 -25.63
CA ASN A 325 10.96 14.11 -25.53
C ASN A 325 9.53 14.65 -25.65
N VAL A 326 8.62 14.10 -24.84
CA VAL A 326 7.20 14.49 -24.81
C VAL A 326 7.05 15.99 -24.49
N ARG A 327 6.44 16.73 -25.43
CA ARG A 327 6.03 18.14 -25.25
C ARG A 327 4.83 18.27 -24.31
N LYS A 328 4.53 19.49 -23.84
CA LYS A 328 3.34 19.72 -23.01
C LYS A 328 2.07 19.31 -23.78
N PRO A 329 1.28 18.35 -23.28
CA PRO A 329 0.16 17.82 -24.05
C PRO A 329 -1.01 18.81 -24.11
N LEU A 330 -1.85 18.67 -25.14
CA LEU A 330 -3.19 19.29 -25.16
C LEU A 330 -4.17 18.50 -24.30
N ALA A 331 -5.11 19.17 -23.62
CA ALA A 331 -6.25 18.51 -22.98
C ALA A 331 -7.49 18.65 -23.87
N LEU A 332 -7.97 17.53 -24.43
CA LEU A 332 -9.06 17.52 -25.42
C LEU A 332 -10.10 16.48 -25.03
N ALA A 333 -11.35 16.90 -24.85
CA ALA A 333 -12.47 15.97 -24.67
C ALA A 333 -13.27 15.82 -25.98
N SER A 334 -13.76 14.60 -26.23
CA SER A 334 -14.59 14.30 -27.41
C SER A 334 -15.83 15.19 -27.39
N ARG A 335 -16.10 15.89 -28.50
CA ARG A 335 -17.22 16.82 -28.66
C ARG A 335 -17.28 17.94 -27.61
N MET A 336 -16.15 18.39 -27.08
CA MET A 336 -16.15 19.51 -26.14
C MET A 336 -16.59 20.82 -26.81
N ASP A 337 -17.52 21.52 -26.19
CA ASP A 337 -18.00 22.83 -26.64
C ASP A 337 -17.22 23.95 -25.94
N VAL A 338 -15.93 24.05 -26.28
CA VAL A 338 -15.02 25.03 -25.70
C VAL A 338 -14.32 25.77 -26.83
N ALA A 339 -14.60 27.06 -26.96
CA ALA A 339 -13.99 27.91 -27.98
C ALA A 339 -12.52 28.20 -27.66
N GLY A 340 -11.64 28.16 -28.65
CA GLY A 340 -10.23 28.48 -28.50
C GLY A 340 -9.41 28.08 -29.71
N ARG A 341 -8.21 28.67 -29.84
CA ARG A 341 -7.25 28.31 -30.87
C ARG A 341 -6.73 26.90 -30.59
N TYR A 342 -6.93 26.00 -31.54
CA TYR A 342 -6.52 24.60 -31.45
C TYR A 342 -5.12 24.39 -32.05
N VAL A 343 -4.96 24.75 -33.31
CA VAL A 343 -3.67 24.80 -34.03
C VAL A 343 -3.58 26.13 -34.80
N LYS A 344 -2.47 26.39 -35.50
CA LYS A 344 -2.29 27.63 -36.29
C LYS A 344 -3.51 27.91 -37.17
N ASN A 345 -4.11 29.10 -37.02
CA ASN A 345 -5.26 29.57 -37.80
C ASN A 345 -6.54 28.71 -37.70
N THR A 346 -6.64 27.80 -36.72
CA THR A 346 -7.77 26.86 -36.57
C THR A 346 -8.29 26.87 -35.15
N ASN A 347 -9.58 27.16 -34.98
CA ASN A 347 -10.26 26.98 -33.70
C ASN A 347 -10.73 25.53 -33.52
N TRP A 348 -10.90 25.10 -32.27
CA TRP A 348 -11.46 23.79 -31.99
C TRP A 348 -12.87 23.64 -32.58
N ASN A 349 -13.13 22.49 -33.20
CA ASN A 349 -14.46 22.13 -33.72
C ASN A 349 -15.21 21.27 -32.68
N PRO A 350 -16.35 21.73 -32.12
CA PRO A 350 -17.15 20.95 -31.17
C PRO A 350 -17.74 19.65 -31.71
N GLN A 351 -17.69 19.42 -33.03
CA GLN A 351 -18.11 18.16 -33.65
C GLN A 351 -16.96 17.13 -33.76
N THR A 352 -15.74 17.49 -33.36
CA THR A 352 -14.60 16.57 -33.39
C THR A 352 -14.83 15.40 -32.43
N VAL A 353 -14.80 14.18 -32.99
CA VAL A 353 -14.93 12.94 -32.23
C VAL A 353 -13.53 12.34 -32.01
N ILE A 354 -13.21 12.06 -30.76
CA ILE A 354 -11.99 11.34 -30.38
C ILE A 354 -12.39 9.87 -30.16
N MET A 355 -11.93 8.97 -31.02
CA MET A 355 -12.19 7.54 -30.90
C MET A 355 -11.08 6.85 -30.11
N ARG A 356 -11.45 6.15 -29.04
CA ARG A 356 -10.50 5.44 -28.17
C ARG A 356 -9.65 4.40 -28.90
N SER A 357 -10.25 3.68 -29.87
CA SER A 357 -9.55 2.67 -30.68
C SER A 357 -8.40 3.23 -31.52
N LEU A 358 -8.37 4.55 -31.70
CA LEU A 358 -7.32 5.26 -32.44
C LEU A 358 -6.28 5.90 -31.51
N LEU A 359 -6.45 5.79 -30.19
CA LEU A 359 -5.49 6.28 -29.20
C LEU A 359 -4.40 5.24 -28.98
N ASN A 360 -3.16 5.71 -28.90
CA ASN A 360 -2.06 4.92 -28.34
C ASN A 360 -2.28 4.85 -26.82
N ASN A 361 -2.92 3.78 -26.35
CA ASN A 361 -3.44 3.65 -24.98
C ASN A 361 -2.30 3.58 -23.96
N LEU A 362 -2.18 4.61 -23.10
CA LEU A 362 -1.09 4.73 -22.13
C LEU A 362 -1.07 3.56 -21.14
N SER A 363 -2.24 3.08 -20.74
CA SER A 363 -2.36 1.95 -19.80
C SER A 363 -1.93 0.60 -20.39
N GLU A 364 -1.72 0.52 -21.70
CA GLU A 364 -1.28 -0.67 -22.44
C GLU A 364 0.12 -0.51 -23.03
N GLY A 365 0.87 0.49 -22.56
CA GLY A 365 2.24 0.77 -23.03
C GLY A 365 2.32 1.66 -24.27
N GLY A 366 1.21 2.28 -24.67
CA GLY A 366 1.20 3.29 -25.71
C GLY A 366 1.96 4.56 -25.31
N LEU A 367 2.52 5.25 -26.30
CA LEU A 367 3.35 6.45 -26.14
C LEU A 367 2.56 7.71 -26.51
N LEU A 368 2.60 8.72 -25.65
CA LEU A 368 1.95 10.01 -25.86
C LEU A 368 2.58 10.76 -27.03
N ALA A 369 3.90 10.65 -27.17
CA ALA A 369 4.65 11.25 -28.27
C ALA A 369 4.26 10.69 -29.66
N GLU A 370 3.54 9.57 -29.74
CA GLU A 370 3.14 8.92 -31.00
C GLU A 370 1.71 9.23 -31.43
N ARG A 371 1.01 10.11 -30.70
CA ARG A 371 -0.38 10.45 -31.01
C ARG A 371 -0.50 11.49 -32.13
N TYR A 372 -1.57 11.37 -32.92
CA TYR A 372 -1.96 12.33 -33.94
C TYR A 372 -3.17 13.13 -33.47
N LEU A 373 -3.11 14.46 -33.63
CA LEU A 373 -4.16 15.37 -33.19
C LEU A 373 -5.51 15.05 -33.87
N PRO A 374 -6.61 14.96 -33.12
CA PRO A 374 -7.93 14.73 -33.69
C PRO A 374 -8.41 15.94 -34.50
N GLY A 375 -9.11 15.68 -35.60
CA GLY A 375 -9.74 16.72 -36.44
C GLY A 375 -8.82 17.42 -37.44
N VAL A 376 -7.50 17.19 -37.38
CA VAL A 376 -6.49 17.69 -38.31
C VAL A 376 -5.63 16.55 -38.85
N ASP A 377 -5.23 16.60 -40.12
CA ASP A 377 -4.48 15.50 -40.73
C ASP A 377 -2.98 15.63 -40.46
N ASN A 378 -2.32 14.51 -40.14
CA ASN A 378 -0.86 14.36 -40.11
C ASN A 378 -0.08 15.23 -39.10
N VAL A 379 -0.72 15.76 -38.06
CA VAL A 379 -0.04 16.50 -36.99
C VAL A 379 0.20 15.58 -35.79
N ARG A 380 1.46 15.20 -35.57
CA ARG A 380 1.88 14.34 -34.46
C ARG A 380 2.23 15.20 -33.23
N TYR A 381 1.29 15.35 -32.30
CA TYR A 381 1.47 16.17 -31.08
C TYR A 381 0.78 15.48 -29.88
N PRO A 382 1.40 15.47 -28.69
CA PRO A 382 0.83 14.80 -27.53
C PRO A 382 -0.48 15.44 -27.06
N PHE A 383 -1.51 14.63 -26.81
CA PHE A 383 -2.76 15.09 -26.22
C PHE A 383 -3.38 14.02 -25.32
N LEU A 384 -4.13 14.46 -24.32
CA LEU A 384 -4.83 13.65 -23.35
C LEU A 384 -6.34 13.86 -23.47
N THR A 385 -7.10 12.81 -23.17
CA THR A 385 -8.57 12.82 -23.20
C THR A 385 -9.15 12.17 -21.93
N THR A 386 -10.48 12.21 -21.79
CA THR A 386 -11.23 11.58 -20.70
C THR A 386 -10.81 10.12 -20.46
N ASP A 387 -10.58 9.35 -21.53
CA ASP A 387 -10.23 7.93 -21.44
C ASP A 387 -8.80 7.65 -20.95
N ASP A 388 -7.94 8.66 -20.89
CA ASP A 388 -6.60 8.53 -20.31
C ASP A 388 -6.60 8.68 -18.79
N PHE A 389 -7.60 9.38 -18.22
CA PHE A 389 -7.65 9.72 -16.80
C PHE A 389 -8.81 9.10 -16.02
N LEU A 390 -9.91 8.71 -16.67
CA LEU A 390 -11.06 8.10 -15.99
C LEU A 390 -11.24 6.63 -16.39
N GLU A 391 -11.56 5.80 -15.40
CA GLU A 391 -11.87 4.38 -15.62
C GLU A 391 -13.26 4.20 -16.25
N ASP A 392 -13.44 3.12 -17.00
CA ASP A 392 -14.71 2.85 -17.70
C ASP A 392 -15.80 2.28 -16.79
N PHE A 393 -15.38 1.68 -15.68
CA PHE A 393 -16.23 0.96 -14.76
C PHE A 393 -15.89 1.30 -13.31
N LEU A 394 -16.83 1.07 -12.41
CA LEU A 394 -16.67 1.32 -10.98
C LEU A 394 -16.39 0.02 -10.22
N ILE A 395 -15.59 0.13 -9.16
CA ILE A 395 -15.45 -0.91 -8.15
C ILE A 395 -16.17 -0.44 -6.89
N GLN A 396 -17.16 -1.20 -6.46
CA GLN A 396 -17.94 -0.93 -5.24
C GLN A 396 -17.43 -1.79 -4.07
N VAL A 397 -17.22 -1.18 -2.92
CA VAL A 397 -16.85 -1.85 -1.66
C VAL A 397 -18.07 -2.04 -0.75
N PRO A 398 -18.07 -2.99 0.19
CA PRO A 398 -19.29 -3.39 0.91
C PRO A 398 -19.68 -2.44 2.06
N PHE A 399 -19.00 -1.30 2.20
CA PHE A 399 -19.15 -0.33 3.29
C PHE A 399 -18.89 1.09 2.80
N LYS A 400 -19.16 2.09 3.65
CA LYS A 400 -18.75 3.47 3.37
C LYS A 400 -17.25 3.64 3.65
N ILE A 401 -16.55 4.30 2.75
CA ILE A 401 -15.11 4.54 2.84
C ILE A 401 -14.83 5.63 3.88
N ASN A 402 -13.77 5.44 4.67
CA ASN A 402 -13.30 6.38 5.67
C ASN A 402 -12.73 7.67 5.02
N ASN A 403 -13.62 8.60 4.68
CA ASN A 403 -13.28 9.86 4.00
C ASN A 403 -12.46 10.86 4.84
N LYS A 404 -12.17 10.55 6.12
CA LYS A 404 -11.22 11.31 6.96
C LYS A 404 -9.77 10.84 6.81
N ARG A 405 -9.56 9.63 6.28
CA ARG A 405 -8.25 8.98 6.16
C ARG A 405 -7.92 8.57 4.73
N PHE A 406 -8.90 8.56 3.81
CA PHE A 406 -8.71 8.23 2.41
C PHE A 406 -9.44 9.26 1.54
N PHE A 407 -8.82 9.66 0.43
CA PHE A 407 -9.47 10.54 -0.54
C PHE A 407 -10.55 9.78 -1.32
N THR A 408 -11.77 10.29 -1.35
CA THR A 408 -12.94 9.67 -2.02
C THR A 408 -13.53 10.53 -3.14
N GLY A 409 -13.04 11.76 -3.34
CA GLY A 409 -13.57 12.68 -4.34
C GLY A 409 -14.93 13.31 -4.00
N THR A 410 -15.43 13.10 -2.79
CA THR A 410 -16.66 13.70 -2.28
C THR A 410 -16.54 14.00 -0.79
N ILE A 411 -17.22 15.05 -0.32
CA ILE A 411 -17.31 15.40 1.10
C ILE A 411 -18.23 14.40 1.84
N GLY A 412 -19.17 13.78 1.13
CA GLY A 412 -20.14 12.84 1.68
C GLY A 412 -19.64 11.40 1.78
N GLU A 413 -20.58 10.50 2.07
CA GLU A 413 -20.34 9.06 2.06
C GLU A 413 -20.08 8.53 0.65
N CYS A 414 -19.07 7.68 0.50
CA CYS A 414 -18.73 7.03 -0.77
C CYS A 414 -18.54 5.53 -0.56
N GLU A 415 -18.94 4.73 -1.55
CA GLU A 415 -18.80 3.27 -1.56
C GLU A 415 -18.04 2.77 -2.80
N PHE A 416 -17.44 3.69 -3.57
CA PHE A 416 -16.71 3.37 -4.80
C PHE A 416 -15.23 3.73 -4.64
N LEU A 417 -14.35 2.85 -5.13
CA LEU A 417 -12.95 3.22 -5.33
C LEU A 417 -12.85 4.35 -6.35
N LEU A 418 -11.80 5.16 -6.28
CA LEU A 418 -11.62 6.29 -7.19
C LEU A 418 -11.47 5.78 -8.63
N PRO A 419 -12.37 6.14 -9.56
CA PRO A 419 -12.30 5.72 -10.95
C PRO A 419 -11.34 6.61 -11.75
N ILE A 420 -10.18 6.89 -11.17
CA ILE A 420 -9.11 7.67 -11.77
C ILE A 420 -8.04 6.69 -12.19
N ARG A 421 -7.54 6.82 -13.41
CA ARG A 421 -6.37 6.09 -13.90
C ARG A 421 -5.12 6.68 -13.26
N LYS A 422 -4.23 5.81 -12.75
CA LYS A 422 -2.98 6.25 -12.09
C LYS A 422 -2.12 7.17 -12.97
N GLU A 423 -2.24 7.05 -14.29
CA GLU A 423 -1.59 7.85 -15.31
C GLU A 423 -1.86 9.36 -15.18
N TYR A 424 -2.95 9.76 -14.51
CA TYR A 424 -3.21 11.14 -14.09
C TYR A 424 -2.01 11.74 -13.31
N PHE A 425 -1.39 10.95 -12.44
CA PHE A 425 -0.29 11.39 -11.59
C PHE A 425 1.05 11.56 -12.33
N ASN A 426 1.12 11.22 -13.62
CA ASN A 426 2.27 11.61 -14.45
C ASN A 426 2.31 13.13 -14.71
N PHE A 427 1.19 13.83 -14.48
CA PHE A 427 1.00 15.24 -14.80
C PHE A 427 0.62 16.11 -13.59
N PHE A 428 -0.01 15.52 -12.58
CA PHE A 428 -0.56 16.25 -11.43
C PHE A 428 -0.17 15.63 -10.09
N ARG A 429 -0.16 16.43 -9.02
CA ARG A 429 0.12 15.99 -7.65
C ARG A 429 -1.13 15.50 -6.94
N MET A 430 -0.94 14.92 -5.74
CA MET A 430 -2.03 14.50 -4.86
C MET A 430 -2.92 15.66 -4.42
N GLU A 431 -2.39 16.87 -4.26
CA GLU A 431 -3.19 18.04 -3.87
C GLU A 431 -4.06 18.55 -5.02
N ASP A 432 -3.67 18.27 -6.26
CA ASP A 432 -4.40 18.70 -7.44
C ASP A 432 -5.67 17.88 -7.63
N VAL A 433 -5.60 16.55 -7.44
CA VAL A 433 -6.78 15.69 -7.57
C VAL A 433 -7.88 16.09 -6.58
N GLN A 434 -7.51 16.58 -5.40
CA GLN A 434 -8.48 17.07 -4.40
C GLN A 434 -9.28 18.28 -4.88
N LYS A 435 -8.71 19.12 -5.76
CA LYS A 435 -9.34 20.31 -6.31
C LYS A 435 -10.02 20.05 -7.65
N GLN A 436 -9.45 19.13 -8.43
CA GLN A 436 -9.85 18.88 -9.81
C GLN A 436 -10.92 17.79 -9.93
N PHE A 437 -10.93 16.80 -9.02
CA PHE A 437 -11.85 15.67 -9.08
C PHE A 437 -13.12 15.91 -8.26
N ALA A 438 -14.26 15.53 -8.82
CA ALA A 438 -15.53 15.52 -8.12
C ALA A 438 -16.36 14.28 -8.49
N PHE A 439 -17.05 13.75 -7.49
CA PHE A 439 -18.01 12.66 -7.60
C PHE A 439 -19.42 13.17 -7.32
N ALA A 440 -20.36 12.98 -8.25
CA ALA A 440 -21.75 13.35 -8.09
C ALA A 440 -22.66 12.14 -8.29
N SER A 441 -23.74 12.06 -7.51
CA SER A 441 -24.81 11.07 -7.69
C SER A 441 -26.10 11.78 -8.00
N GLU A 442 -26.80 11.31 -9.02
CA GLU A 442 -28.11 11.80 -9.42
C GLU A 442 -29.03 10.63 -9.75
N HIS A 443 -30.34 10.85 -9.63
CA HIS A 443 -31.35 9.90 -10.10
C HIS A 443 -31.98 10.45 -11.37
N ARG A 444 -31.92 9.68 -12.46
CA ARG A 444 -32.64 9.98 -13.70
C ARG A 444 -33.78 8.96 -13.83
N GLY A 445 -34.94 9.32 -13.28
CA GLY A 445 -36.06 8.37 -13.11
C GLY A 445 -35.77 7.36 -12.00
N THR A 446 -35.81 6.07 -12.31
CA THR A 446 -35.44 4.97 -11.38
C THR A 446 -33.94 4.68 -11.38
N ASP A 447 -33.20 5.18 -12.36
CA ASP A 447 -31.78 4.87 -12.54
C ASP A 447 -30.93 5.77 -11.66
N LYS A 448 -30.06 5.16 -10.85
CA LYS A 448 -29.01 5.86 -10.10
C LYS A 448 -27.79 6.01 -11.01
N ILE A 449 -27.43 7.25 -11.31
CA ILE A 449 -26.26 7.60 -12.14
C ILE A 449 -25.20 8.23 -11.24
N ILE A 450 -23.98 7.76 -11.44
CA ILE A 450 -22.78 8.30 -10.83
C ILE A 450 -22.00 9.04 -11.90
N THR A 451 -21.57 10.27 -11.63
CA THR A 451 -20.76 11.07 -12.56
C THR A 451 -19.42 11.39 -11.92
N ALA A 452 -18.33 10.97 -12.58
CA ALA A 452 -16.98 11.38 -12.23
C ALA A 452 -16.54 12.51 -13.16
N THR A 453 -16.02 13.60 -12.59
CA THR A 453 -15.55 14.76 -13.35
C THR A 453 -14.16 15.16 -12.88
N LEU A 454 -13.23 15.33 -13.83
CA LEU A 454 -11.91 15.93 -13.64
C LEU A 454 -11.85 17.27 -14.39
N ARG A 455 -11.52 18.35 -13.68
CA ARG A 455 -11.29 19.68 -14.26
C ARG A 455 -9.81 19.88 -14.54
N ILE A 456 -9.42 19.68 -15.80
CA ILE A 456 -8.01 19.72 -16.22
C ILE A 456 -7.61 21.16 -16.57
N PRO A 457 -6.59 21.73 -15.91
CA PRO A 457 -6.15 23.09 -16.18
C PRO A 457 -5.41 23.19 -17.53
N ILE A 458 -5.78 24.20 -18.31
CA ILE A 458 -5.16 24.58 -19.58
C ILE A 458 -4.68 26.04 -19.52
N ARG A 459 -4.00 26.49 -20.58
CA ARG A 459 -3.50 27.86 -20.72
C ARG A 459 -4.58 28.92 -20.43
N ASN A 460 -4.15 30.11 -20.01
CA ASN A 460 -5.01 31.27 -19.70
C ASN A 460 -5.97 31.06 -18.51
N ASN A 461 -5.58 30.23 -17.54
CA ASN A 461 -6.38 29.93 -16.33
C ASN A 461 -7.77 29.37 -16.65
N ARG A 462 -7.85 28.58 -17.73
CA ARG A 462 -9.07 27.90 -18.17
C ARG A 462 -8.99 26.42 -17.82
N THR A 463 -10.12 25.72 -17.90
CA THR A 463 -10.18 24.27 -17.64
C THR A 463 -10.99 23.54 -18.70
N ILE A 464 -10.64 22.28 -18.96
CA ILE A 464 -11.45 21.34 -19.74
C ILE A 464 -12.01 20.27 -18.78
N GLU A 465 -13.29 19.96 -18.89
CA GLU A 465 -13.92 18.92 -18.07
C GLU A 465 -13.82 17.55 -18.76
N PHE A 466 -13.09 16.63 -18.13
CA PHE A 466 -13.13 15.21 -18.45
C PHE A 466 -14.22 14.56 -17.60
N ARG A 467 -15.29 14.10 -18.23
CA ARG A 467 -16.50 13.62 -17.55
C ARG A 467 -16.88 12.21 -18.03
N LYS A 468 -17.22 11.32 -17.10
CA LYS A 468 -17.78 10.00 -17.38
C LYS A 468 -18.98 9.72 -16.49
N GLU A 469 -20.05 9.19 -17.09
CA GLU A 469 -21.29 8.80 -16.42
C GLU A 469 -21.39 7.28 -16.32
N TYR A 470 -21.73 6.78 -15.14
CA TYR A 470 -21.88 5.37 -14.82
C TYR A 470 -23.34 5.13 -14.41
N ASN A 471 -24.11 4.45 -15.26
CA ASN A 471 -25.48 4.05 -14.94
C ASN A 471 -25.47 2.72 -14.18
N LEU A 472 -25.80 2.76 -12.89
CA LEU A 472 -25.77 1.57 -12.02
C LEU A 472 -26.89 0.55 -12.32
N ALA A 473 -27.88 0.89 -13.15
CA ALA A 473 -28.88 -0.08 -13.63
C ALA A 473 -28.28 -1.12 -14.60
N ARG A 474 -27.09 -0.85 -15.15
CA ARG A 474 -26.35 -1.76 -16.03
C ARG A 474 -25.35 -2.59 -15.22
N SER A 475 -25.48 -3.91 -15.26
CA SER A 475 -24.73 -4.84 -14.40
C SER A 475 -23.22 -4.82 -14.66
N GLU A 476 -22.78 -4.47 -15.87
CA GLU A 476 -21.39 -4.32 -16.26
C GLU A 476 -20.74 -3.01 -15.79
N THR A 477 -21.53 -2.01 -15.40
CA THR A 477 -21.00 -0.69 -15.02
C THR A 477 -20.26 -0.71 -13.69
N VAL A 478 -20.64 -1.62 -12.80
CA VAL A 478 -20.10 -1.75 -11.45
C VAL A 478 -19.79 -3.21 -11.13
N ILE A 479 -18.71 -3.43 -10.39
CA ILE A 479 -18.36 -4.73 -9.83
C ILE A 479 -18.28 -4.63 -8.31
N ASP A 480 -18.93 -5.56 -7.62
CA ASP A 480 -18.88 -5.66 -6.17
C ASP A 480 -17.60 -6.35 -5.73
N PHE A 481 -16.69 -5.57 -5.14
CA PHE A 481 -15.50 -6.08 -4.48
C PHE A 481 -15.78 -6.19 -2.98
N ARG A 482 -16.29 -7.36 -2.56
CA ARG A 482 -16.58 -7.66 -1.15
C ARG A 482 -15.28 -7.96 -0.39
N ALA A 483 -14.48 -6.93 -0.20
CA ALA A 483 -13.22 -6.99 0.51
C ALA A 483 -13.06 -5.82 1.49
N GLY A 484 -12.34 -6.09 2.57
CA GLY A 484 -11.96 -5.12 3.60
C GLY A 484 -10.48 -4.86 3.60
N LEU A 485 -10.07 -3.64 3.96
CA LEU A 485 -8.67 -3.21 3.98
C LEU A 485 -8.32 -2.56 5.32
N ALA A 486 -7.12 -2.84 5.82
CA ALA A 486 -6.54 -2.20 7.00
C ALA A 486 -5.07 -1.85 6.76
N PHE A 487 -4.62 -0.69 7.24
CA PHE A 487 -3.28 -0.15 7.00
C PHE A 487 -2.57 0.09 8.33
N PHE A 488 -1.34 -0.41 8.49
CA PHE A 488 -0.50 -0.23 9.68
C PHE A 488 1.00 -0.10 9.32
N PRO A 489 1.72 0.94 9.76
CA PRO A 489 1.20 2.13 10.43
C PRO A 489 0.48 3.07 9.45
N PHE A 490 -0.21 4.09 9.97
CA PHE A 490 -0.90 5.12 9.17
C PHE A 490 -0.21 6.50 9.20
N TYR A 491 1.11 6.53 9.01
CA TYR A 491 1.88 7.76 8.84
C TYR A 491 2.92 7.59 7.73
N ARG A 492 3.44 8.70 7.21
CA ARG A 492 4.58 8.73 6.28
C ARG A 492 5.68 9.63 6.80
N VAL A 493 6.89 9.10 6.87
CA VAL A 493 8.09 9.86 7.24
C VAL A 493 8.75 10.43 5.99
N THR A 494 8.95 11.75 5.98
CA THR A 494 9.66 12.46 4.88
C THR A 494 11.04 12.96 5.29
N VAL A 495 11.36 12.90 6.59
CA VAL A 495 12.67 13.22 7.15
C VAL A 495 13.76 12.33 6.51
N PRO A 496 14.79 12.88 5.85
CA PRO A 496 15.75 12.13 5.04
C PRO A 496 16.37 10.91 5.73
N ASP A 497 16.91 11.08 6.94
CA ASP A 497 17.63 10.01 7.68
C ASP A 497 16.70 8.97 8.34
N LEU A 498 15.38 9.12 8.21
CA LEU A 498 14.37 8.27 8.84
C LEU A 498 13.41 7.64 7.83
N GLN A 499 13.61 7.84 6.52
CA GLN A 499 12.71 7.31 5.49
C GLN A 499 12.67 5.78 5.45
N GLN A 500 13.72 5.09 5.92
CA GLN A 500 13.76 3.63 6.09
C GLN A 500 12.72 3.09 7.07
N LEU A 501 12.13 3.95 7.92
CA LEU A 501 11.05 3.59 8.83
C LEU A 501 9.68 3.49 8.12
N ASN A 502 9.58 3.92 6.86
CA ASN A 502 8.40 3.74 6.02
C ASN A 502 8.24 2.27 5.64
N GLN A 503 7.67 1.48 6.54
CA GLN A 503 7.37 0.06 6.34
C GLN A 503 5.92 -0.18 6.74
N TYR A 504 5.12 -0.66 5.79
CA TYR A 504 3.67 -0.81 5.94
C TYR A 504 3.24 -2.27 5.81
N HIS A 505 2.26 -2.63 6.61
CA HIS A 505 1.49 -3.85 6.49
C HIS A 505 0.07 -3.46 6.09
N VAL A 506 -0.36 -3.94 4.92
CA VAL A 506 -1.73 -3.75 4.44
C VAL A 506 -2.43 -5.09 4.47
N MET A 507 -3.42 -5.21 5.34
CA MET A 507 -4.30 -6.38 5.40
C MET A 507 -5.40 -6.24 4.35
N LEU A 508 -5.68 -7.31 3.63
CA LEU A 508 -6.84 -7.43 2.74
C LEU A 508 -7.61 -8.70 3.12
N ALA A 509 -8.87 -8.53 3.50
CA ALA A 509 -9.79 -9.64 3.69
C ALA A 509 -10.73 -9.74 2.47
N ASP A 510 -10.88 -10.91 1.86
CA ASP A 510 -11.67 -11.12 0.64
C ASP A 510 -12.75 -12.19 0.81
N VAL A 511 -14.01 -11.80 0.56
CA VAL A 511 -15.17 -12.71 0.45
C VAL A 511 -15.90 -12.52 -0.90
N SER A 512 -15.23 -11.96 -1.90
CA SER A 512 -15.82 -11.64 -3.21
C SER A 512 -16.20 -12.89 -4.02
N ASP A 513 -17.08 -12.76 -5.01
CA ASP A 513 -17.38 -13.86 -5.93
C ASP A 513 -16.11 -14.27 -6.71
N PRO A 514 -15.74 -15.56 -6.80
CA PRO A 514 -14.56 -15.98 -7.58
C PRO A 514 -14.53 -15.47 -9.03
N ASN A 515 -15.69 -15.20 -9.64
CA ASN A 515 -15.83 -14.71 -11.01
C ASN A 515 -15.39 -13.26 -11.22
N ILE A 516 -15.10 -12.50 -10.14
CA ILE A 516 -14.56 -11.13 -10.26
C ILE A 516 -13.03 -11.11 -10.50
N GLY A 517 -12.40 -12.28 -10.64
CA GLY A 517 -11.01 -12.39 -11.08
C GLY A 517 -9.98 -11.91 -10.07
N PHE A 518 -10.35 -11.71 -8.80
CA PHE A 518 -9.41 -11.27 -7.76
C PHE A 518 -8.31 -12.31 -7.53
N ARG A 519 -7.06 -11.87 -7.61
CA ARG A 519 -5.86 -12.66 -7.31
C ARG A 519 -4.94 -11.85 -6.43
N ALA A 520 -4.69 -12.31 -5.20
CA ALA A 520 -3.83 -11.60 -4.25
C ALA A 520 -2.41 -11.32 -4.78
N THR A 521 -1.94 -12.08 -5.78
CA THR A 521 -0.62 -11.91 -6.39
C THR A 521 -0.52 -10.75 -7.38
N SER A 522 -1.63 -10.32 -7.99
CA SER A 522 -1.62 -9.39 -9.13
C SER A 522 -2.73 -8.32 -9.10
N SER A 523 -3.79 -8.53 -8.33
CA SER A 523 -4.92 -7.61 -8.23
C SER A 523 -4.65 -6.40 -7.34
N VAL A 524 -3.55 -6.40 -6.57
CA VAL A 524 -3.16 -5.30 -5.71
C VAL A 524 -1.76 -4.85 -6.09
N GLN A 525 -1.61 -3.56 -6.37
CA GLN A 525 -0.31 -2.96 -6.68
C GLN A 525 -0.15 -1.63 -5.96
N PHE A 526 1.08 -1.35 -5.53
CA PHE A 526 1.44 -0.12 -4.82
C PHE A 526 2.37 0.70 -5.70
N TYR A 527 2.24 2.03 -5.66
CA TYR A 527 3.06 2.92 -6.48
C TYR A 527 3.53 4.13 -5.69
N GLU A 528 4.76 4.57 -5.98
CA GLU A 528 5.16 5.96 -5.81
C GLU A 528 4.88 6.71 -7.12
N LEU A 529 4.43 7.97 -7.04
CA LEU A 529 3.94 8.70 -8.21
C LEU A 529 4.98 8.80 -9.33
N GLN A 530 6.24 9.05 -8.98
CA GLN A 530 7.34 9.17 -9.95
C GLN A 530 7.63 7.86 -10.73
N ASN A 531 7.21 6.70 -10.22
CA ASN A 531 7.44 5.40 -10.85
C ASN A 531 6.33 4.99 -11.84
N ILE A 532 5.22 5.73 -11.88
CA ILE A 532 4.05 5.41 -12.72
C ILE A 532 4.40 5.48 -14.21
N ILE A 533 5.15 6.50 -14.64
CA ILE A 533 5.55 6.67 -16.05
C ILE A 533 6.42 5.50 -16.56
N ALA A 534 7.19 4.87 -15.67
CA ALA A 534 7.99 3.70 -15.99
C ALA A 534 7.17 2.40 -16.02
N GLY A 535 5.89 2.44 -15.63
CA GLY A 535 5.01 1.28 -15.54
C GLY A 535 5.43 0.27 -14.47
N LYS A 536 6.20 0.69 -13.46
CA LYS A 536 6.81 -0.19 -12.46
C LYS A 536 6.14 -0.01 -11.09
N PRO A 537 5.28 -0.95 -10.65
CA PRO A 537 4.81 -0.97 -9.26
C PRO A 537 5.97 -1.22 -8.30
N LEU A 538 5.76 -0.92 -7.03
CA LEU A 538 6.68 -1.29 -5.96
C LEU A 538 6.82 -2.82 -5.88
N ASN A 539 8.03 -3.28 -5.58
CA ASN A 539 8.30 -4.70 -5.39
C ASN A 539 7.76 -5.15 -4.02
N VAL A 540 6.50 -5.57 -3.99
CA VAL A 540 5.84 -6.09 -2.79
C VAL A 540 5.80 -7.63 -2.89
N PRO A 541 6.34 -8.37 -1.90
CA PRO A 541 6.28 -9.81 -1.89
C PRO A 541 4.85 -10.32 -2.04
N THR A 542 4.67 -11.36 -2.85
CA THR A 542 3.36 -12.01 -3.03
C THR A 542 2.86 -12.54 -1.69
N PRO A 543 1.65 -12.14 -1.24
CA PRO A 543 1.10 -12.65 0.01
C PRO A 543 0.53 -14.06 -0.19
N GLU A 544 0.76 -14.92 0.78
CA GLU A 544 0.01 -16.17 0.95
C GLU A 544 -1.27 -15.91 1.77
N ALA A 545 -2.26 -16.78 1.61
CA ALA A 545 -3.45 -16.73 2.44
C ALA A 545 -3.09 -17.11 3.90
N ARG A 546 -3.29 -16.15 4.81
CA ARG A 546 -3.18 -16.36 6.26
C ARG A 546 -4.31 -17.28 6.70
N SER A 547 -5.55 -16.82 6.53
CA SER A 547 -6.76 -17.65 6.61
C SER A 547 -7.30 -17.93 5.20
N PRO A 548 -7.68 -19.19 4.90
CA PRO A 548 -8.24 -19.55 3.59
C PRO A 548 -9.70 -19.08 3.47
N LYS A 549 -10.13 -18.87 2.23
CA LYS A 549 -11.52 -18.52 1.91
C LYS A 549 -12.41 -19.74 2.09
N VAL A 550 -13.42 -19.64 2.96
CA VAL A 550 -14.40 -20.71 3.20
C VAL A 550 -15.76 -20.05 3.35
N ASP A 551 -16.56 -19.98 2.29
CA ASP A 551 -17.86 -19.28 2.29
C ASP A 551 -18.71 -19.63 3.55
N PRO A 552 -19.10 -18.66 4.41
CA PRO A 552 -19.02 -17.19 4.25
C PRO A 552 -17.82 -16.48 4.91
N LEU A 553 -16.81 -17.22 5.35
CA LEU A 553 -15.57 -16.69 5.95
C LEU A 553 -14.60 -16.14 4.88
N PRO A 554 -14.13 -14.90 5.05
CA PRO A 554 -13.15 -14.28 4.15
C PRO A 554 -11.78 -14.95 4.21
N ALA A 555 -11.08 -14.98 3.08
CA ALA A 555 -9.61 -15.15 3.08
C ALA A 555 -8.93 -13.89 3.59
N SER A 556 -7.76 -14.01 4.20
CA SER A 556 -6.93 -12.87 4.62
C SER A 556 -5.54 -12.92 4.00
N TYR A 557 -5.05 -11.75 3.58
CA TYR A 557 -3.76 -11.53 2.93
C TYR A 557 -3.06 -10.33 3.55
N PHE A 558 -1.73 -10.39 3.67
CA PHE A 558 -0.92 -9.34 4.29
C PHE A 558 0.19 -8.90 3.34
N TYR A 559 0.06 -7.70 2.79
CA TYR A 559 1.05 -7.09 1.90
C TYR A 559 2.06 -6.31 2.74
N LYS A 560 3.34 -6.71 2.68
CA LYS A 560 4.46 -6.03 3.34
C LYS A 560 5.12 -5.06 2.36
N VAL A 561 4.80 -3.77 2.48
CA VAL A 561 5.34 -2.70 1.64
C VAL A 561 6.55 -2.08 2.36
N THR A 562 7.75 -2.36 1.88
CA THR A 562 9.01 -2.04 2.60
C THR A 562 9.55 -0.63 2.37
N GLN A 563 8.77 0.23 1.70
CA GLN A 563 9.11 1.63 1.44
C GLN A 563 7.85 2.49 1.39
N ALA A 564 8.01 3.81 1.28
CA ALA A 564 6.90 4.73 1.08
C ALA A 564 6.12 4.43 -0.21
N PHE A 565 4.81 4.62 -0.17
CA PHE A 565 3.94 4.55 -1.34
C PHE A 565 2.91 5.69 -1.29
N ASP A 566 2.42 6.11 -2.45
CA ASP A 566 1.45 7.20 -2.60
C ASP A 566 0.03 6.68 -2.83
N LEU A 567 -0.11 5.58 -3.59
CA LEU A 567 -1.39 5.00 -3.93
C LEU A 567 -1.33 3.47 -4.00
N MET A 568 -2.51 2.87 -3.85
CA MET A 568 -2.76 1.45 -4.08
C MET A 568 -3.80 1.31 -5.20
N GLU A 569 -3.52 0.47 -6.19
CA GLU A 569 -4.42 0.16 -7.30
C GLU A 569 -5.01 -1.24 -7.10
N ILE A 570 -6.34 -1.33 -7.22
CA ILE A 570 -7.09 -2.59 -7.28
C ILE A 570 -7.39 -2.92 -8.74
N ARG A 571 -7.12 -4.15 -9.17
CA ARG A 571 -7.39 -4.68 -10.51
C ARG A 571 -8.22 -5.95 -10.44
N LEU A 572 -9.39 -5.93 -11.06
CA LEU A 572 -10.36 -7.02 -11.13
C LEU A 572 -10.75 -7.28 -12.59
N GLU A 573 -11.35 -8.44 -12.84
CA GLU A 573 -11.80 -8.82 -14.19
C GLU A 573 -13.04 -9.69 -14.11
N ARG A 574 -14.07 -9.37 -14.90
CA ARG A 574 -15.27 -10.21 -15.02
C ARG A 574 -15.68 -10.32 -16.48
N GLY A 575 -15.68 -11.54 -17.01
CA GLY A 575 -16.05 -11.80 -18.41
C GLY A 575 -15.16 -11.08 -19.43
N GLY A 576 -13.86 -10.95 -19.15
CA GLY A 576 -12.90 -10.23 -19.99
C GLY A 576 -12.96 -8.70 -19.89
N ILE A 577 -13.85 -8.15 -19.06
CA ILE A 577 -13.95 -6.72 -18.80
C ILE A 577 -13.04 -6.36 -17.61
N PRO A 578 -12.03 -5.48 -17.77
CA PRO A 578 -11.16 -5.07 -16.68
C PRO A 578 -11.80 -3.96 -15.84
N TYR A 579 -11.74 -4.08 -14.52
CA TYR A 579 -12.16 -3.06 -13.57
C TYR A 579 -10.94 -2.63 -12.77
N ARG A 580 -10.74 -1.32 -12.64
CA ARG A 580 -9.64 -0.74 -11.86
C ARG A 580 -10.16 0.39 -10.99
N GLY A 581 -9.50 0.58 -9.86
CA GLY A 581 -9.83 1.67 -8.95
C GLY A 581 -8.67 1.95 -8.00
N LEU A 582 -8.53 3.20 -7.60
CA LEU A 582 -7.45 3.63 -6.71
C LEU A 582 -7.92 3.82 -5.28
N VAL A 583 -7.04 3.47 -4.34
CA VAL A 583 -7.10 3.78 -2.92
C VAL A 583 -5.97 4.76 -2.62
N LEU A 584 -6.33 5.98 -2.19
CA LEU A 584 -5.40 7.07 -1.91
C LEU A 584 -5.40 7.36 -0.40
N PRO A 585 -4.47 6.77 0.37
CA PRO A 585 -4.35 7.03 1.80
C PRO A 585 -3.89 8.47 2.07
N GLN A 586 -4.49 9.11 3.08
CA GLN A 586 -4.10 10.42 3.59
C GLN A 586 -3.27 10.22 4.88
N PHE A 587 -2.04 9.76 4.73
CA PHE A 587 -1.14 9.50 5.84
C PHE A 587 -0.85 10.76 6.68
N THR A 588 -0.77 10.60 8.00
CA THR A 588 -0.14 11.63 8.84
C THR A 588 1.31 11.80 8.40
N THR A 589 1.68 12.99 7.92
CA THR A 589 3.03 13.23 7.37
C THR A 589 3.95 13.75 8.47
N ILE A 590 5.06 13.05 8.69
CA ILE A 590 6.11 13.41 9.65
C ILE A 590 7.23 14.11 8.87
N THR A 591 7.32 15.42 9.04
CA THR A 591 8.24 16.31 8.30
C THR A 591 9.48 16.70 9.09
N GLU A 592 9.46 16.53 10.41
CA GLU A 592 10.53 16.98 11.32
C GLU A 592 11.01 15.82 12.21
N LYS A 593 12.27 15.89 12.66
CA LYS A 593 12.79 14.98 13.67
C LYS A 593 12.12 15.27 15.01
N GLY A 594 11.63 14.24 15.69
CA GLY A 594 11.12 14.38 17.06
C GLY A 594 12.22 14.80 18.04
N TYR A 595 11.83 15.47 19.12
CA TYR A 595 12.72 16.03 20.13
C TYR A 595 12.49 15.46 21.54
N LYS A 596 11.37 14.77 21.78
CA LYS A 596 11.08 14.16 23.08
C LYS A 596 11.82 12.84 23.25
N ASN A 597 12.47 12.64 24.38
CA ASN A 597 13.10 11.36 24.70
C ASN A 597 12.11 10.49 25.45
N PHE A 598 11.94 9.26 24.99
CA PHE A 598 11.05 8.29 25.61
C PHE A 598 11.86 7.18 26.28
N THR A 599 11.38 6.73 27.43
CA THR A 599 11.86 5.52 28.10
C THR A 599 10.70 4.55 28.24
N PHE A 600 10.84 3.35 27.67
CA PHE A 600 9.86 2.27 27.77
C PHE A 600 10.42 1.13 28.62
N ALA A 601 9.56 0.47 29.39
CA ALA A 601 9.85 -0.79 30.05
C ALA A 601 8.81 -1.85 29.70
N ILE A 602 9.27 -3.03 29.30
CA ILE A 602 8.43 -4.16 28.89
C ILE A 602 8.56 -5.28 29.94
N ASP A 603 7.49 -5.49 30.70
CA ASP A 603 7.38 -6.64 31.59
C ASP A 603 6.80 -7.83 30.80
N PHE A 604 7.69 -8.61 30.18
CA PHE A 604 7.35 -9.84 29.46
C PHE A 604 7.05 -10.98 30.44
N GLY A 605 5.80 -11.05 30.89
CA GLY A 605 5.37 -12.04 31.89
C GLY A 605 4.92 -13.37 31.29
N THR A 606 4.84 -14.40 32.14
CA THR A 606 4.39 -15.76 31.79
C THR A 606 2.99 -15.78 31.17
N SER A 607 2.01 -15.14 31.82
CA SER A 607 0.61 -15.11 31.37
C SER A 607 0.22 -13.78 30.73
N ASN A 608 0.82 -12.68 31.20
CA ASN A 608 0.50 -11.33 30.74
C ASN A 608 1.73 -10.45 30.59
N THR A 609 1.72 -9.58 29.59
CA THR A 609 2.75 -8.60 29.32
C THR A 609 2.21 -7.20 29.56
N HIS A 610 3.00 -6.33 30.19
CA HIS A 610 2.68 -4.90 30.40
C HIS A 610 3.78 -4.02 29.80
N ILE A 611 3.40 -2.86 29.25
CA ILE A 611 4.34 -1.85 28.76
C ILE A 611 4.03 -0.53 29.45
N ALA A 612 5.03 0.00 30.16
CA ALA A 612 4.99 1.31 30.77
C ALA A 612 5.99 2.26 30.07
N TYR A 613 5.70 3.56 30.06
CA TYR A 613 6.61 4.55 29.49
C TYR A 613 6.49 5.93 30.14
N THR A 614 7.53 6.75 29.94
CA THR A 614 7.56 8.19 30.22
C THR A 614 8.19 8.94 29.06
N ASP A 615 7.85 10.22 28.88
CA ASP A 615 8.60 11.15 28.02
C ASP A 615 9.36 12.21 28.87
N ALA A 616 10.46 12.74 28.33
CA ALA A 616 11.31 13.70 29.04
C ALA A 616 10.66 15.09 29.26
N ALA A 617 9.58 15.42 28.56
CA ALA A 617 8.87 16.69 28.72
C ALA A 617 7.96 16.69 29.96
N LEU A 618 7.65 15.51 30.50
CA LEU A 618 6.76 15.35 31.63
C LEU A 618 7.43 15.61 32.99
N GLY A 619 8.76 15.71 33.09
CA GLY A 619 9.41 15.82 34.41
C GLY A 619 9.10 14.61 35.30
N ASP A 620 9.05 14.80 36.62
CA ASP A 620 8.89 13.77 37.66
C ASP A 620 7.48 13.09 37.68
N VAL A 621 6.91 12.80 36.50
CA VAL A 621 5.56 12.23 36.32
C VAL A 621 5.59 10.70 36.38
N GLU A 622 4.49 10.14 36.88
CA GLU A 622 4.28 8.70 36.95
C GLU A 622 4.30 8.04 35.55
N PRO A 623 4.98 6.90 35.38
CA PRO A 623 4.93 6.13 34.15
C PRO A 623 3.50 5.74 33.77
N LYS A 624 3.22 5.73 32.46
CA LYS A 624 1.90 5.44 31.89
C LYS A 624 1.91 4.14 31.10
N ALA A 625 0.78 3.44 31.08
CA ALA A 625 0.60 2.27 30.21
C ALA A 625 0.61 2.69 28.72
N LEU A 626 1.10 1.81 27.84
CA LEU A 626 1.04 2.06 26.39
C LEU A 626 -0.41 2.02 25.89
N THR A 627 -0.85 3.14 25.33
CA THR A 627 -2.22 3.37 24.84
C THR A 627 -2.23 3.78 23.37
N VAL A 628 -3.33 3.50 22.67
CA VAL A 628 -3.62 3.91 21.29
C VAL A 628 -5.08 4.32 21.19
N SER A 629 -5.38 5.49 20.65
CA SER A 629 -6.76 5.94 20.44
C SER A 629 -6.88 6.85 19.22
N ASP A 630 -8.06 7.42 19.01
CA ASP A 630 -8.30 8.51 18.03
C ASP A 630 -8.59 9.83 18.76
N GLN A 631 -8.17 9.96 20.02
CA GLN A 631 -8.32 11.18 20.82
C GLN A 631 -7.02 11.96 20.87
N ASN A 632 -7.11 13.22 20.45
CA ASN A 632 -6.08 14.21 20.73
C ASN A 632 -6.27 14.75 22.16
N THR A 633 -5.64 14.13 23.15
CA THR A 633 -5.57 14.71 24.50
C THR A 633 -4.42 15.71 24.62
N SER A 634 -4.55 16.67 25.54
CA SER A 634 -3.48 17.66 25.77
C SER A 634 -2.30 16.96 26.45
N LEU A 635 -1.10 17.05 25.86
CA LEU A 635 0.19 16.49 26.28
C LEU A 635 0.54 15.09 25.72
N ASP A 636 -0.43 14.21 25.47
CA ASP A 636 -0.26 12.90 24.81
C ASP A 636 -1.25 12.73 23.65
N LYS A 637 -0.76 12.85 22.41
CA LYS A 637 -1.59 12.59 21.23
C LYS A 637 -1.66 11.09 20.99
N ASP A 638 -2.69 10.47 21.53
CA ASP A 638 -3.04 9.10 21.17
C ASP A 638 -3.70 9.12 19.80
N GLU A 639 -2.87 9.09 18.76
CA GLU A 639 -3.29 8.96 17.37
C GLU A 639 -3.37 7.48 16.94
N LEU A 640 -4.26 7.20 16.00
CA LEU A 640 -4.43 5.87 15.43
C LEU A 640 -3.16 5.41 14.74
N GLN A 641 -2.70 4.22 15.11
CA GLN A 641 -1.59 3.57 14.42
C GLN A 641 -2.07 2.69 13.27
N MET A 642 -3.21 2.02 13.44
CA MET A 642 -3.87 1.19 12.43
C MET A 642 -5.17 1.87 11.99
N VAL A 643 -5.40 1.95 10.68
CA VAL A 643 -6.61 2.54 10.12
C VAL A 643 -7.30 1.56 9.17
N LEU A 644 -8.60 1.38 9.39
CA LEU A 644 -9.48 0.65 8.48
C LEU A 644 -9.96 1.53 7.33
N PHE A 645 -10.13 0.90 6.15
CA PHE A 645 -10.67 1.56 4.98
C PHE A 645 -12.17 1.87 5.12
N ASN A 646 -12.90 1.08 5.92
CA ASN A 646 -14.28 1.37 6.25
C ASN A 646 -14.38 2.52 7.26
N LYS A 647 -15.41 3.35 7.10
CA LYS A 647 -15.68 4.50 7.95
C LYS A 647 -16.09 4.05 9.36
N PRO A 648 -15.52 4.62 10.43
CA PRO A 648 -16.01 4.37 11.79
C PRO A 648 -17.42 4.93 11.98
N TYR A 649 -18.17 4.32 12.90
CA TYR A 649 -19.52 4.74 13.24
C TYR A 649 -19.49 5.97 14.16
N GLU A 650 -20.22 7.02 13.81
CA GLU A 650 -20.26 8.28 14.56
C GLU A 650 -21.66 8.60 15.15
N GLY A 651 -22.56 7.61 15.17
CA GLY A 651 -23.90 7.77 15.76
C GLY A 651 -23.91 7.71 17.29
N TYR A 652 -25.04 8.11 17.89
CA TYR A 652 -25.21 8.24 19.35
C TYR A 652 -25.06 6.93 20.14
N GLU A 653 -25.13 5.77 19.47
CA GLU A 653 -24.99 4.44 20.10
C GLU A 653 -23.53 4.05 20.36
N ALA A 654 -22.56 4.83 19.86
CA ALA A 654 -21.16 4.73 20.24
C ALA A 654 -20.91 5.54 21.51
N GLN A 655 -20.94 4.87 22.66
CA GLN A 655 -20.74 5.48 23.98
C GLN A 655 -19.26 5.63 24.32
N THR A 656 -18.41 4.75 23.77
CA THR A 656 -16.96 4.78 23.95
C THR A 656 -16.23 5.11 22.64
N ILE A 657 -14.92 5.39 22.69
CA ILE A 657 -14.12 5.56 21.48
C ILE A 657 -14.06 4.24 20.72
N TYR A 658 -13.84 3.14 21.43
CA TYR A 658 -13.75 1.81 20.86
C TYR A 658 -15.03 1.41 20.10
N ASP A 659 -16.21 1.76 20.63
CA ASP A 659 -17.50 1.48 19.98
C ASP A 659 -17.52 1.98 18.53
N LYS A 660 -16.95 3.15 18.24
CA LYS A 660 -16.92 3.74 16.89
C LYS A 660 -16.29 2.80 15.86
N TYR A 661 -15.33 1.99 16.29
CA TYR A 661 -14.53 1.13 15.44
C TYR A 661 -15.03 -0.32 15.37
N GLU A 662 -15.93 -0.74 16.27
CA GLU A 662 -16.44 -2.12 16.29
C GLU A 662 -17.91 -2.30 15.89
N LYS A 663 -18.70 -1.23 15.78
CA LYS A 663 -20.13 -1.36 15.42
C LYS A 663 -20.28 -2.01 14.04
N ARG A 664 -21.14 -3.04 13.96
CA ARG A 664 -21.40 -3.82 12.74
C ARG A 664 -21.77 -2.98 11.52
N VAL A 665 -22.48 -1.88 11.72
CA VAL A 665 -22.86 -0.93 10.64
C VAL A 665 -21.64 -0.41 9.88
N SER A 666 -20.51 -0.19 10.55
CA SER A 666 -19.26 0.29 9.92
C SER A 666 -18.71 -0.67 8.87
N PHE A 667 -19.01 -1.95 8.99
CA PHE A 667 -18.48 -3.01 8.12
C PHE A 667 -19.44 -3.37 6.96
N GLY A 668 -20.62 -2.75 6.92
CA GLY A 668 -21.66 -2.99 5.91
C GLY A 668 -21.91 -4.48 5.66
N GLY A 669 -21.73 -4.93 4.41
CA GLY A 669 -21.94 -6.33 4.01
C GLY A 669 -20.84 -7.32 4.41
N MET A 670 -19.88 -6.91 5.25
CA MET A 670 -18.68 -7.68 5.60
C MET A 670 -18.34 -7.60 7.10
N VAL A 671 -19.30 -7.92 7.97
CA VAL A 671 -19.13 -7.90 9.43
C VAL A 671 -18.01 -8.81 9.95
N GLN A 672 -17.62 -9.83 9.18
CA GLN A 672 -16.54 -10.77 9.51
C GLN A 672 -15.15 -10.11 9.51
N LEU A 673 -14.99 -8.94 8.87
CA LEU A 673 -13.71 -8.21 8.84
C LEU A 673 -13.23 -7.87 10.26
N ASP A 674 -14.16 -7.45 11.12
CA ASP A 674 -13.88 -7.11 12.53
C ASP A 674 -13.20 -8.28 13.26
N GLN A 675 -13.76 -9.48 13.18
CA GLN A 675 -13.20 -10.67 13.82
C GLN A 675 -11.81 -11.03 13.27
N LEU A 676 -11.60 -10.92 11.95
CA LEU A 676 -10.28 -11.14 11.35
C LEU A 676 -9.25 -10.14 11.85
N VAL A 677 -9.60 -8.84 11.90
CA VAL A 677 -8.68 -7.79 12.38
C VAL A 677 -8.28 -8.06 13.82
N ARG A 678 -9.22 -8.43 14.70
CA ARG A 678 -8.95 -8.76 16.10
C ARG A 678 -8.02 -9.98 16.25
N ARG A 679 -8.20 -11.02 15.41
CA ARG A 679 -7.44 -12.28 15.46
C ARG A 679 -6.06 -12.17 14.82
N GLU A 680 -5.96 -11.49 13.68
CA GLU A 680 -4.80 -11.60 12.77
C GLU A 680 -4.01 -10.29 12.57
N PHE A 681 -4.48 -9.18 13.14
CA PHE A 681 -3.85 -7.87 12.97
C PHE A 681 -3.79 -7.05 14.26
N ILE A 682 -3.60 -5.73 14.15
CA ILE A 682 -3.47 -4.81 15.28
C ILE A 682 -4.82 -4.15 15.59
N PRO A 683 -5.30 -4.15 16.85
CA PRO A 683 -6.50 -3.39 17.23
C PRO A 683 -6.34 -1.89 16.96
N ALA A 684 -7.42 -1.23 16.51
CA ALA A 684 -7.40 0.22 16.27
C ALA A 684 -7.24 1.02 17.56
N ILE A 685 -7.84 0.56 18.66
CA ILE A 685 -7.87 1.22 19.97
C ILE A 685 -7.34 0.28 21.04
N ILE A 686 -6.40 0.76 21.85
CA ILE A 686 -5.79 0.05 22.97
C ILE A 686 -5.85 0.95 24.22
N GLY A 687 -6.55 0.52 25.27
CA GLY A 687 -6.73 1.26 26.52
C GLY A 687 -8.13 1.07 27.11
N LYS A 688 -8.20 0.72 28.40
CA LYS A 688 -9.49 0.48 29.12
C LYS A 688 -10.29 1.77 29.25
N GLU A 689 -9.58 2.88 29.43
CA GLU A 689 -10.12 4.25 29.49
C GLU A 689 -10.89 4.65 28.23
N PHE A 690 -10.67 3.95 27.10
CA PHE A 690 -11.34 4.18 25.83
C PHE A 690 -12.49 3.20 25.56
N GLY A 691 -12.83 2.35 26.52
CA GLY A 691 -13.81 1.27 26.37
C GLY A 691 -13.29 0.05 25.61
N SER A 692 -11.98 -0.02 25.31
CA SER A 692 -11.41 -1.13 24.55
C SER A 692 -11.22 -2.37 25.44
N PRO A 693 -11.60 -3.58 24.96
CA PRO A 693 -11.25 -4.84 25.63
C PRO A 693 -9.75 -5.17 25.48
N PHE A 694 -9.05 -4.45 24.58
CA PHE A 694 -7.61 -4.56 24.36
C PHE A 694 -6.90 -3.50 25.19
N ALA A 695 -6.18 -3.92 26.22
CA ALA A 695 -5.40 -3.02 27.05
C ALA A 695 -4.26 -3.76 27.75
N PHE A 696 -3.19 -3.05 28.05
CA PHE A 696 -2.15 -3.58 28.92
C PHE A 696 -2.63 -3.61 30.39
N PRO A 697 -2.28 -4.64 31.17
CA PRO A 697 -1.54 -5.84 30.79
C PRO A 697 -2.32 -6.78 29.84
N LEU A 698 -1.74 -7.11 28.68
CA LEU A 698 -2.31 -8.00 27.65
C LEU A 698 -1.88 -9.45 27.86
N ARG A 699 -2.56 -10.45 27.27
CA ARG A 699 -2.14 -11.86 27.37
C ARG A 699 -0.82 -12.09 26.63
N THR A 700 0.13 -12.77 27.25
CA THR A 700 1.38 -13.18 26.59
C THR A 700 1.13 -14.39 25.70
N THR A 701 0.62 -14.15 24.49
CA THR A 701 0.24 -15.19 23.54
C THR A 701 0.45 -14.74 22.10
N VAL A 702 0.69 -15.71 21.22
CA VAL A 702 0.59 -15.53 19.77
C VAL A 702 -0.59 -16.31 19.22
N TYR A 703 -1.15 -15.81 18.11
CA TYR A 703 -2.08 -16.51 17.25
C TYR A 703 -1.31 -16.93 15.99
N GLU A 704 -1.25 -18.22 15.69
CA GLU A 704 -0.43 -18.76 14.60
C GLU A 704 -1.19 -19.73 13.70
N LYS A 705 -0.69 -19.88 12.47
CA LYS A 705 -1.23 -20.83 11.50
C LYS A 705 -0.62 -22.18 11.82
N SER A 706 -1.45 -23.19 12.01
CA SER A 706 -0.98 -24.52 12.38
C SER A 706 0.04 -25.05 11.37
N GLY A 707 1.20 -25.50 11.87
CA GLY A 707 2.25 -26.10 11.06
C GLY A 707 3.01 -25.14 10.13
N PHE A 708 3.01 -23.84 10.40
CA PHE A 708 3.79 -22.90 9.58
C PHE A 708 5.31 -23.16 9.73
N THR A 709 6.08 -22.82 8.70
CA THR A 709 7.55 -22.86 8.74
C THR A 709 8.12 -21.45 8.87
N ASP A 710 9.23 -21.34 9.60
CA ASP A 710 9.97 -20.08 9.75
C ASP A 710 10.43 -19.55 8.37
N SER A 711 10.20 -18.27 8.16
CA SER A 711 10.60 -17.52 6.98
C SER A 711 10.88 -16.06 7.35
N THR A 712 11.49 -15.31 6.45
CA THR A 712 11.80 -13.89 6.70
C THR A 712 10.54 -13.00 6.85
N ASN A 713 9.37 -13.50 6.47
CA ASN A 713 8.11 -12.76 6.50
C ASN A 713 7.02 -13.57 7.24
N ASN A 714 7.18 -13.72 8.55
CA ASN A 714 6.19 -14.44 9.39
C ASN A 714 5.15 -13.52 10.05
N LEU A 715 5.53 -12.30 10.43
CA LEU A 715 4.66 -11.38 11.16
C LEU A 715 3.41 -11.03 10.33
N PHE A 716 2.24 -11.22 10.94
CA PHE A 716 0.88 -11.14 10.37
C PHE A 716 0.52 -12.20 9.32
N SER A 717 1.45 -12.57 8.44
CA SER A 717 1.22 -13.60 7.41
C SER A 717 1.10 -15.03 7.96
N LYS A 718 1.76 -15.33 9.09
CA LYS A 718 1.83 -16.67 9.70
C LYS A 718 1.70 -16.66 11.22
N VAL A 719 2.06 -15.57 11.87
CA VAL A 719 1.96 -15.42 13.33
C VAL A 719 1.85 -13.95 13.71
N ASN A 720 1.07 -13.64 14.73
CA ASN A 720 0.94 -12.30 15.31
C ASN A 720 0.60 -12.41 16.80
N LEU A 721 0.68 -11.30 17.53
CA LEU A 721 0.21 -11.24 18.91
C LEU A 721 -1.28 -11.59 18.97
N GLY A 722 -1.66 -12.52 19.85
CA GLY A 722 -3.02 -13.04 19.97
C GLY A 722 -3.95 -12.13 20.78
N PHE A 723 -4.20 -10.91 20.30
CA PHE A 723 -5.05 -9.92 20.99
C PHE A 723 -6.45 -10.45 21.34
N ASN A 724 -7.04 -11.30 20.48
CA ASN A 724 -8.42 -11.78 20.60
C ASN A 724 -8.62 -12.94 21.58
N ILE A 725 -7.58 -13.50 22.21
CA ILE A 725 -7.69 -14.73 23.01
C ILE A 725 -8.81 -14.68 24.06
N ASP A 726 -8.94 -13.56 24.80
CA ASP A 726 -9.95 -13.41 25.87
C ASP A 726 -11.34 -13.04 25.36
N LEU A 727 -11.52 -12.94 24.03
CA LEU A 727 -12.76 -12.68 23.31
C LEU A 727 -13.08 -13.82 22.33
N GLU A 728 -12.30 -14.91 22.37
CA GLU A 728 -12.35 -15.97 21.38
C GLU A 728 -13.56 -16.87 21.58
N GLU A 729 -14.31 -17.10 20.50
CA GLU A 729 -15.52 -17.91 20.50
C GLU A 729 -15.46 -18.93 19.38
N GLY A 730 -15.74 -20.19 19.70
CA GLY A 730 -15.86 -21.27 18.74
C GLY A 730 -14.54 -21.65 18.05
N SER A 731 -14.63 -21.94 16.75
CA SER A 731 -13.50 -22.45 15.97
C SER A 731 -12.57 -21.31 15.49
N THR A 732 -11.27 -21.58 15.55
CA THR A 732 -10.21 -20.73 14.98
C THR A 732 -9.72 -21.25 13.62
N GLY A 733 -10.38 -22.25 13.05
CA GLY A 733 -10.06 -22.80 11.73
C GLY A 733 -8.67 -23.41 11.69
N VAL A 734 -7.83 -22.91 10.77
CA VAL A 734 -6.45 -23.38 10.57
C VAL A 734 -5.44 -22.71 11.51
N ASN A 735 -5.90 -21.87 12.43
CA ASN A 735 -5.05 -21.14 13.36
C ASN A 735 -5.34 -21.57 14.80
N HIS A 736 -4.39 -21.35 15.70
CA HIS A 736 -4.52 -21.64 17.12
C HIS A 736 -3.69 -20.66 17.96
N TYR A 737 -3.90 -20.66 19.27
CA TYR A 737 -3.15 -19.83 20.21
C TYR A 737 -2.00 -20.63 20.82
N VAL A 738 -0.86 -19.97 21.01
CA VAL A 738 0.25 -20.50 21.81
C VAL A 738 0.49 -19.54 22.96
N THR A 739 0.40 -20.04 24.19
CA THR A 739 0.59 -19.27 25.43
C THR A 739 1.97 -19.56 26.03
N ASN A 740 2.28 -18.95 27.18
CA ASN A 740 3.51 -19.22 27.93
C ASN A 740 4.82 -18.94 27.16
N LEU A 741 4.82 -17.91 26.31
CA LEU A 741 5.93 -17.60 25.38
C LEU A 741 7.28 -17.43 26.07
N LYS A 742 7.29 -16.88 27.29
CA LYS A 742 8.50 -16.60 28.08
C LYS A 742 9.37 -17.83 28.32
N TRP A 743 8.73 -18.98 28.48
CA TRP A 743 9.39 -20.23 28.88
C TRP A 743 9.45 -21.26 27.75
N LEU A 744 9.04 -20.91 26.53
CA LEU A 744 9.02 -21.84 25.38
C LEU A 744 10.40 -22.48 25.12
N PHE A 745 11.47 -21.69 25.14
CA PHE A 745 12.84 -22.20 24.94
C PHE A 745 13.28 -23.21 26.01
N GLU A 746 12.65 -23.20 27.17
CA GLU A 746 12.95 -24.14 28.25
C GLU A 746 11.99 -25.34 28.27
N ASN A 747 10.70 -25.10 28.10
CA ASN A 747 9.67 -26.13 28.20
C ASN A 747 9.56 -26.97 26.93
N GLN A 748 9.92 -26.40 25.77
CA GLN A 748 9.81 -27.05 24.46
C GLN A 748 11.09 -26.80 23.64
N PRO A 749 12.30 -27.13 24.14
CA PRO A 749 13.57 -26.71 23.54
C PRO A 749 13.81 -27.24 22.11
N THR A 750 13.13 -28.32 21.72
CA THR A 750 13.22 -28.92 20.38
C THR A 750 12.27 -28.31 19.37
N ASP A 751 11.31 -27.46 19.79
CA ASP A 751 10.37 -26.81 18.88
C ASP A 751 11.06 -25.66 18.13
N THR A 752 11.24 -25.85 16.82
CA THR A 752 11.88 -24.88 15.94
C THR A 752 11.06 -23.60 15.76
N LEU A 753 9.77 -23.61 16.10
CA LEU A 753 8.87 -22.45 16.01
C LEU A 753 8.95 -21.51 17.21
N ASN A 754 9.69 -21.86 18.27
CA ASN A 754 9.85 -20.97 19.43
C ASN A 754 10.45 -19.61 19.05
N ARG A 755 11.48 -19.61 18.19
CA ARG A 755 12.14 -18.38 17.72
C ARG A 755 11.18 -17.47 16.95
N PRO A 756 10.52 -17.91 15.86
CA PRO A 756 9.60 -17.03 15.13
C PRO A 756 8.39 -16.57 15.95
N ARG A 757 7.88 -17.38 16.91
CA ARG A 757 6.80 -16.97 17.82
C ARG A 757 7.22 -15.81 18.72
N VAL A 758 8.33 -15.98 19.43
CA VAL A 758 8.87 -14.96 20.35
C VAL A 758 9.24 -13.68 19.58
N ARG A 759 9.90 -13.82 18.42
CA ARG A 759 10.25 -12.69 17.57
C ARG A 759 9.04 -11.91 17.09
N ALA A 760 8.00 -12.58 16.57
CA ALA A 760 6.79 -11.91 16.12
C ALA A 760 6.05 -11.18 17.25
N PHE A 761 6.04 -11.76 18.46
CA PHE A 761 5.50 -11.11 19.65
C PHE A 761 6.27 -9.82 19.97
N PHE A 762 7.61 -9.89 20.04
CA PHE A 762 8.47 -8.73 20.30
C PHE A 762 8.38 -7.66 19.20
N GLU A 763 8.42 -8.04 17.93
CA GLU A 763 8.26 -7.11 16.80
C GLU A 763 6.93 -6.37 16.88
N THR A 764 5.83 -7.05 17.24
CA THR A 764 4.53 -6.40 17.41
C THR A 764 4.57 -5.32 18.51
N LEU A 765 5.14 -5.64 19.68
CA LEU A 765 5.26 -4.67 20.78
C LEU A 765 6.15 -3.48 20.40
N LEU A 766 7.28 -3.75 19.75
CA LEU A 766 8.20 -2.71 19.30
C LEU A 766 7.61 -1.84 18.19
N LEU A 767 6.79 -2.39 17.28
CA LEU A 767 6.07 -1.61 16.28
C LEU A 767 5.09 -0.64 16.96
N LEU A 768 4.34 -1.10 17.97
CA LEU A 768 3.45 -0.23 18.76
C LEU A 768 4.22 0.91 19.45
N ILE A 769 5.39 0.60 20.03
CA ILE A 769 6.29 1.58 20.66
C ILE A 769 6.83 2.57 19.62
N ARG A 770 7.42 2.09 18.51
CA ARG A 770 7.99 2.93 17.45
C ARG A 770 6.95 3.92 16.93
N ASN A 771 5.75 3.42 16.64
CA ASN A 771 4.66 4.25 16.12
C ASN A 771 4.18 5.27 17.16
N LYS A 772 4.07 4.88 18.45
CA LYS A 772 3.76 5.80 19.55
C LYS A 772 4.76 6.95 19.61
N VAL A 773 6.06 6.65 19.54
CA VAL A 773 7.15 7.63 19.54
C VAL A 773 7.04 8.57 18.34
N ILE A 774 6.92 8.04 17.13
CA ILE A 774 6.86 8.85 15.89
C ILE A 774 5.65 9.80 15.90
N LEU A 775 4.47 9.30 16.26
CA LEU A 775 3.23 10.09 16.29
C LEU A 775 3.22 11.13 17.41
N ASN A 776 4.05 10.97 18.45
CA ASN A 776 4.13 11.86 19.61
C ASN A 776 5.39 12.73 19.66
N GLN A 777 5.94 13.09 18.50
CA GLN A 777 7.13 13.97 18.39
C GLN A 777 8.38 13.44 19.14
N GLY A 778 8.45 12.12 19.31
CA GLY A 778 9.56 11.45 19.97
C GLY A 778 10.77 11.26 19.07
N ASN A 779 11.95 11.38 19.67
CA ASN A 779 13.21 11.07 19.01
C ASN A 779 13.46 9.57 19.04
N VAL A 780 13.19 8.90 17.90
CA VAL A 780 13.40 7.45 17.74
C VAL A 780 14.85 7.03 18.03
N GLN A 781 15.83 7.89 17.70
CA GLN A 781 17.25 7.60 17.93
C GLN A 781 17.69 7.78 19.38
N GLN A 782 16.85 8.38 20.25
CA GLN A 782 17.11 8.56 21.68
C GLN A 782 16.08 7.84 22.56
N THR A 783 15.21 7.02 21.97
CA THR A 783 14.20 6.24 22.71
C THR A 783 14.83 5.00 23.33
N ALA A 784 14.85 4.92 24.66
CA ALA A 784 15.36 3.76 25.40
C ALA A 784 14.25 2.72 25.62
N VAL A 785 14.57 1.43 25.43
CA VAL A 785 13.67 0.32 25.72
C VAL A 785 14.37 -0.68 26.62
N ALA A 786 13.81 -0.86 27.82
CA ALA A 786 14.21 -1.88 28.78
C ALA A 786 13.17 -3.00 28.86
N TRP A 787 13.62 -4.15 29.36
CA TRP A 787 12.77 -5.31 29.62
C TRP A 787 13.19 -5.96 30.93
N LEU A 788 12.29 -6.77 31.50
CA LEU A 788 12.51 -7.43 32.78
C LEU A 788 12.63 -8.95 32.63
N ALA A 789 13.43 -9.55 33.52
CA ALA A 789 13.57 -10.99 33.65
C ALA A 789 13.76 -11.43 35.12
N PRO A 790 13.31 -12.64 35.50
CA PRO A 790 13.49 -13.19 36.84
C PRO A 790 14.90 -13.74 37.02
N SER A 791 15.41 -13.72 38.26
CA SER A 791 16.79 -14.16 38.53
C SER A 791 16.98 -15.69 38.44
N SER A 792 15.89 -16.46 38.47
CA SER A 792 15.89 -17.91 38.26
C SER A 792 15.92 -18.32 36.78
N MET A 793 15.80 -17.37 35.85
CA MET A 793 15.93 -17.67 34.43
C MET A 793 17.33 -18.19 34.11
N ARG A 794 17.40 -19.31 33.38
CA ARG A 794 18.67 -19.90 32.96
C ARG A 794 19.36 -18.99 31.95
N ALA A 795 20.69 -18.91 32.03
CA ALA A 795 21.50 -18.05 31.15
C ALA A 795 21.21 -18.30 29.66
N VAL A 796 21.14 -19.57 29.23
CA VAL A 796 20.83 -19.93 27.83
C VAL A 796 19.44 -19.46 27.41
N THR A 797 18.45 -19.49 28.30
CA THR A 797 17.09 -18.99 28.00
C THR A 797 17.10 -17.47 27.88
N GLU A 798 17.78 -16.78 28.80
CA GLU A 798 17.98 -15.33 28.76
C GLU A 798 18.70 -14.91 27.46
N ASP A 799 19.82 -15.55 27.11
CA ASP A 799 20.59 -15.29 25.89
C ASP A 799 19.73 -15.48 24.63
N ASN A 800 18.90 -16.52 24.58
CA ASN A 800 17.97 -16.74 23.47
C ASN A 800 16.91 -15.64 23.38
N LEU A 801 16.36 -15.19 24.51
CA LEU A 801 15.39 -14.08 24.52
C LEU A 801 16.04 -12.75 24.11
N VAL A 802 17.25 -12.44 24.63
CA VAL A 802 18.03 -11.27 24.23
C VAL A 802 18.31 -11.31 22.74
N HIS A 803 18.69 -12.46 22.19
CA HIS A 803 18.90 -12.61 20.75
C HIS A 803 17.65 -12.26 19.95
N GLU A 804 16.48 -12.81 20.32
CA GLU A 804 15.23 -12.50 19.60
C GLU A 804 14.77 -11.04 19.80
N TRP A 805 15.00 -10.44 20.97
CA TRP A 805 14.78 -9.01 21.20
C TRP A 805 15.63 -8.16 20.27
N GLU A 806 16.92 -8.44 20.16
CA GLU A 806 17.82 -7.72 19.28
C GLU A 806 17.42 -7.85 17.81
N GLN A 807 17.01 -9.05 17.37
CA GLN A 807 16.50 -9.24 16.00
C GLN A 807 15.24 -8.41 15.76
N ALA A 808 14.28 -8.45 16.70
CA ALA A 808 13.06 -7.65 16.60
C ALA A 808 13.36 -6.14 16.57
N PHE A 809 14.30 -5.68 17.40
CA PHE A 809 14.72 -4.28 17.45
C PHE A 809 15.40 -3.84 16.15
N ARG A 810 16.27 -4.68 15.56
CA ARG A 810 16.85 -4.43 14.24
C ARG A 810 15.78 -4.35 13.16
N ASN A 811 14.80 -5.25 13.17
CA ASN A 811 13.74 -5.28 12.17
C ASN A 811 12.82 -4.04 12.26
N VAL A 812 12.58 -3.52 13.47
CA VAL A 812 11.65 -2.40 13.69
C VAL A 812 12.34 -1.02 13.63
N PHE A 813 13.53 -0.88 14.23
CA PHE A 813 14.26 0.39 14.37
C PHE A 813 15.49 0.50 13.46
N GLY A 814 15.97 -0.59 12.86
CA GLY A 814 17.18 -0.62 12.02
C GLY A 814 18.50 -0.61 12.81
N THR A 815 18.47 -0.66 14.14
CA THR A 815 19.64 -0.64 15.04
C THR A 815 19.34 -1.43 16.32
N THR A 816 20.28 -1.55 17.25
CA THR A 816 20.06 -2.04 18.63
C THR A 816 20.58 -1.08 19.70
N ASN A 817 21.08 0.11 19.32
CA ASN A 817 21.84 0.99 20.23
C ASN A 817 21.08 1.42 21.49
N ASN A 818 19.75 1.49 21.42
CA ASN A 818 18.90 1.93 22.54
C ASN A 818 18.11 0.79 23.19
N PHE A 819 18.45 -0.46 22.88
CA PHE A 819 17.91 -1.62 23.55
C PHE A 819 18.80 -2.04 24.72
N ARG A 820 18.19 -2.23 25.89
CA ARG A 820 18.89 -2.74 27.07
C ARG A 820 18.98 -4.27 27.02
N ALA A 821 20.10 -4.80 26.53
CA ALA A 821 20.32 -6.24 26.47
C ALA A 821 20.27 -6.92 27.84
N LYS A 822 20.91 -6.35 28.87
CA LYS A 822 20.89 -6.88 30.24
C LYS A 822 19.57 -6.52 30.95
N PRO A 823 18.66 -7.47 31.19
CA PRO A 823 17.34 -7.18 31.76
C PRO A 823 17.42 -6.54 33.16
N VAL A 824 16.38 -5.79 33.51
CA VAL A 824 16.17 -5.33 34.88
C VAL A 824 15.56 -6.48 35.70
N PRO A 825 16.09 -6.82 36.90
CA PRO A 825 15.51 -7.88 37.72
C PRO A 825 14.06 -7.57 38.14
N GLU A 826 13.16 -8.54 37.97
CA GLU A 826 11.72 -8.40 38.26
C GLU A 826 11.41 -8.03 39.72
N SER A 827 12.19 -8.53 40.68
CA SER A 827 12.02 -8.19 42.10
C SER A 827 12.63 -6.83 42.50
N LEU A 828 13.57 -6.29 41.71
CA LEU A 828 14.23 -5.00 41.97
C LEU A 828 13.37 -3.83 41.49
N ALA A 829 12.85 -3.93 40.27
CA ALA A 829 12.15 -2.83 39.61
C ALA A 829 11.01 -2.20 40.46
N PRO A 830 10.09 -2.98 41.07
CA PRO A 830 8.97 -2.43 41.83
C PRO A 830 9.35 -1.45 42.93
N TYR A 831 10.51 -1.63 43.57
CA TYR A 831 10.96 -0.78 44.68
C TYR A 831 11.00 0.70 44.30
N PHE A 832 11.47 1.03 43.08
CA PHE A 832 11.57 2.41 42.60
C PHE A 832 10.22 3.10 42.48
N TYR A 833 9.15 2.33 42.24
CA TYR A 833 7.78 2.84 42.23
C TYR A 833 7.19 2.90 43.65
N LEU A 834 7.40 1.86 44.45
CA LEU A 834 6.85 1.74 45.80
C LEU A 834 7.40 2.80 46.76
N VAL A 835 8.66 3.20 46.63
CA VAL A 835 9.25 4.28 47.44
C VAL A 835 8.62 5.64 47.15
N LYS A 836 8.23 5.90 45.90
CA LYS A 836 7.45 7.09 45.55
C LYS A 836 6.00 7.02 46.07
N ASN A 837 5.52 5.81 46.35
CA ASN A 837 4.12 5.50 46.70
C ASN A 837 3.95 4.88 48.10
N GLY A 838 4.68 5.39 49.10
CA GLY A 838 4.40 5.14 50.53
C GLY A 838 5.39 4.24 51.28
N VAL A 839 6.28 3.52 50.58
CA VAL A 839 7.41 2.84 51.24
C VAL A 839 8.47 3.85 51.63
N LYS A 840 8.89 3.85 52.89
CA LYS A 840 9.95 4.76 53.37
C LYS A 840 11.31 4.32 52.82
N SER A 841 12.00 5.21 52.12
CA SER A 841 13.29 4.93 51.45
C SER A 841 14.40 4.40 52.37
N PHE A 842 14.35 4.72 53.67
CA PHE A 842 15.32 4.30 54.67
C PHE A 842 14.97 3.01 55.43
N ALA A 843 13.79 2.42 55.18
CA ALA A 843 13.30 1.27 55.93
C ALA A 843 13.71 -0.06 55.29
N ASP A 844 13.97 -1.06 56.13
CA ASP A 844 14.18 -2.43 55.66
C ASP A 844 12.89 -2.96 55.02
N THR A 845 13.02 -3.32 53.74
CA THR A 845 11.90 -3.67 52.88
C THR A 845 12.21 -4.96 52.15
N VAL A 846 11.27 -5.89 52.12
CA VAL A 846 11.33 -7.08 51.27
C VAL A 846 10.23 -6.99 50.24
N ASN A 847 10.61 -7.02 48.96
CA ASN A 847 9.66 -7.15 47.86
C ASN A 847 9.60 -8.60 47.38
N VAL A 848 8.40 -9.13 47.25
CA VAL A 848 8.11 -10.47 46.73
C VAL A 848 7.26 -10.31 45.47
N ASP A 849 7.86 -10.49 44.31
CA ASP A 849 7.17 -10.48 43.02
C ASP A 849 6.63 -11.87 42.70
N ILE A 850 5.33 -12.11 42.87
CA ILE A 850 4.70 -13.40 42.57
C ILE A 850 4.16 -13.36 41.14
N GLY A 851 4.87 -13.98 40.22
CA GLY A 851 4.48 -14.14 38.82
C GLY A 851 3.50 -15.30 38.58
N GLY A 852 3.38 -15.68 37.31
CA GLY A 852 2.65 -16.90 36.93
C GLY A 852 3.47 -18.16 37.23
N GLY A 853 4.74 -18.19 36.82
CA GLY A 853 5.60 -19.37 36.95
C GLY A 853 6.80 -19.23 37.90
N THR A 854 7.13 -18.01 38.35
CA THR A 854 8.24 -17.73 39.26
C THR A 854 7.81 -16.74 40.32
N ALA A 855 8.46 -16.81 41.49
CA ALA A 855 8.43 -15.78 42.49
C ALA A 855 9.87 -15.28 42.76
N ASP A 856 10.03 -13.96 42.76
CA ASP A 856 11.33 -13.31 42.93
C ASP A 856 11.31 -12.46 44.19
N ILE A 857 12.29 -12.65 45.07
CA ILE A 857 12.42 -11.90 46.32
C ILE A 857 13.62 -10.94 46.21
N MET A 858 13.41 -9.68 46.62
CA MET A 858 14.46 -8.69 46.78
C MET A 858 14.41 -8.14 48.21
N LEU A 859 15.54 -8.23 48.91
CA LEU A 859 15.73 -7.77 50.28
C LEU A 859 16.52 -6.46 50.24
N PHE A 860 15.89 -5.38 50.66
CA PHE A 860 16.47 -4.06 50.83
C PHE A 860 16.75 -3.81 52.31
N MET A 861 17.83 -4.39 52.83
CA MET A 861 18.23 -4.32 54.25
C MET A 861 19.09 -3.08 54.48
N LYS A 862 18.44 -1.91 54.37
CA LYS A 862 19.06 -0.58 54.43
C LYS A 862 19.78 -0.33 55.76
N GLN A 863 19.22 -0.80 56.88
CA GLN A 863 19.83 -0.61 58.20
C GLN A 863 21.13 -1.40 58.36
N GLN A 864 21.23 -2.58 57.72
CA GLN A 864 22.44 -3.38 57.65
C GLN A 864 23.35 -3.07 56.45
N GLY A 865 22.93 -2.19 55.52
CA GLY A 865 23.66 -1.89 54.30
C GLY A 865 23.80 -3.07 53.33
N ARG A 866 22.83 -4.00 53.32
CA ARG A 866 22.86 -5.22 52.51
C ARG A 866 21.69 -5.29 51.53
N TYR A 867 21.96 -5.79 50.33
CA TYR A 867 20.96 -6.02 49.29
C TYR A 867 21.10 -7.44 48.77
N LEU A 868 20.03 -8.22 48.85
CA LEU A 868 20.05 -9.61 48.43
C LEU A 868 18.87 -9.90 47.51
N ASN A 869 19.06 -10.80 46.54
CA ASN A 869 17.97 -11.32 45.73
C ASN A 869 18.00 -12.84 45.63
N THR A 870 16.80 -13.42 45.53
CA THR A 870 16.61 -14.84 45.21
C THR A 870 15.38 -15.02 44.34
N SER A 871 15.26 -16.17 43.69
CA SER A 871 14.15 -16.47 42.78
C SER A 871 13.91 -17.97 42.72
N PHE A 872 12.65 -18.38 42.67
CA PHE A 872 12.24 -19.77 42.66
C PHE A 872 10.94 -19.98 41.87
N ARG A 873 10.73 -21.18 41.32
CA ARG A 873 9.58 -21.56 40.51
C ARG A 873 8.46 -22.10 41.38
N PHE A 874 7.97 -21.27 42.28
CA PHE A 874 6.78 -21.53 43.09
C PHE A 874 5.92 -20.27 43.13
N ALA A 875 4.84 -20.26 42.35
CA ALA A 875 4.08 -19.07 42.02
C ALA A 875 2.60 -19.40 41.68
N GLY A 876 1.92 -18.50 40.97
CA GLY A 876 0.49 -18.65 40.69
C GLY A 876 0.09 -19.97 40.00
N TYR A 877 0.93 -20.53 39.14
CA TYR A 877 0.62 -21.78 38.42
C TYR A 877 0.63 -23.01 39.34
N ASP A 878 1.34 -22.97 40.47
CA ASP A 878 1.30 -24.05 41.47
C ASP A 878 -0.04 -24.07 42.25
N ILE A 879 -0.82 -22.98 42.17
CA ILE A 879 -2.19 -22.91 42.68
C ILE A 879 -3.19 -23.23 41.56
N TRP A 880 -3.06 -22.55 40.42
CA TRP A 880 -4.09 -22.46 39.39
C TRP A 880 -3.92 -23.46 38.24
N GLY A 881 -2.74 -24.06 38.10
CA GLY A 881 -2.37 -24.93 36.98
C GLY A 881 -2.78 -26.40 37.15
N GLY A 882 -2.48 -27.22 36.13
CA GLY A 882 -2.84 -28.65 36.07
C GLY A 882 -1.97 -29.60 36.90
N GLY A 883 -1.10 -29.08 37.79
CA GLY A 883 -0.08 -29.87 38.47
C GLY A 883 1.06 -30.30 37.55
N LEU A 884 1.73 -31.41 37.88
CA LEU A 884 2.84 -31.95 37.09
C LEU A 884 2.39 -33.19 36.30
N ASP A 885 3.01 -33.40 35.14
CA ASP A 885 2.87 -34.62 34.34
C ASP A 885 3.79 -35.75 34.84
N GLU A 886 3.74 -36.89 34.16
CA GLU A 886 4.54 -38.07 34.50
C GLU A 886 6.04 -37.87 34.31
N GLN A 887 6.46 -36.78 33.64
CA GLN A 887 7.84 -36.39 33.39
C GLN A 887 8.32 -35.27 34.35
N GLY A 888 7.45 -34.79 35.25
CA GLY A 888 7.75 -33.72 36.19
C GLY A 888 7.66 -32.31 35.60
N HIS A 889 7.04 -32.14 34.43
CA HIS A 889 6.78 -30.85 33.81
C HIS A 889 5.36 -30.35 34.10
N PRO A 890 5.08 -29.04 33.94
CA PRO A 890 3.71 -28.52 34.07
C PRO A 890 2.73 -29.27 33.15
N SER A 891 1.64 -29.76 33.72
CA SER A 891 0.63 -30.54 33.00
C SER A 891 -0.40 -29.65 32.30
N HIS A 892 -0.86 -30.09 31.12
CA HIS A 892 -1.98 -29.46 30.38
C HIS A 892 -3.37 -29.89 30.89
N ARG A 893 -3.43 -30.59 32.02
CA ARG A 893 -4.68 -31.02 32.66
C ARG A 893 -5.55 -29.84 33.08
N LYS A 894 -6.86 -30.00 32.96
CA LYS A 894 -7.89 -29.00 33.31
C LYS A 894 -8.66 -29.33 34.57
N ASP A 895 -8.37 -30.47 35.21
CA ASP A 895 -9.12 -31.01 36.34
C ASP A 895 -8.67 -30.45 37.70
N ASN A 896 -8.04 -29.27 37.72
CA ASN A 896 -7.70 -28.52 38.93
C ASN A 896 -8.93 -28.29 39.82
N GLY A 897 -8.77 -28.40 41.14
CA GLY A 897 -9.87 -28.31 42.10
C GLY A 897 -10.63 -26.99 42.07
N PHE A 898 -9.95 -25.86 41.80
CA PHE A 898 -10.61 -24.56 41.66
C PHE A 898 -11.49 -24.50 40.41
N VAL A 899 -11.03 -25.06 39.29
CA VAL A 899 -11.82 -25.17 38.05
C VAL A 899 -13.02 -26.09 38.28
N LYS A 900 -12.82 -27.27 38.87
CA LYS A 900 -13.92 -28.19 39.21
C LYS A 900 -14.97 -27.54 40.13
N ASN A 901 -14.52 -26.87 41.19
CA ASN A 901 -15.40 -26.16 42.11
C ASN A 901 -16.24 -25.11 41.38
N TYR A 902 -15.60 -24.30 40.52
CA TYR A 902 -16.30 -23.31 39.73
C TYR A 902 -17.32 -23.95 38.77
N LEU A 903 -16.97 -25.03 38.06
CA LEU A 903 -17.90 -25.70 37.16
C LEU A 903 -19.12 -26.28 37.89
N ALA A 904 -18.96 -26.71 39.15
CA ALA A 904 -20.07 -27.09 40.01
C ALA A 904 -20.89 -25.86 40.44
N TYR A 905 -20.22 -24.79 40.87
CA TYR A 905 -20.84 -23.54 41.32
C TYR A 905 -21.62 -22.83 40.19
N ARG A 906 -21.10 -22.83 38.96
CA ARG A 906 -21.75 -22.27 37.76
C ARG A 906 -23.16 -22.83 37.56
N ARG A 907 -23.40 -24.11 37.92
CA ARG A 907 -24.73 -24.73 37.82
C ARG A 907 -25.75 -24.18 38.82
N THR A 908 -25.27 -23.49 39.87
CA THR A 908 -26.11 -22.83 40.88
C THR A 908 -26.37 -21.35 40.56
N LEU A 909 -25.62 -20.77 39.61
CA LEU A 909 -25.83 -19.41 39.14
C LEU A 909 -27.10 -19.36 38.28
N ASN A 910 -28.17 -18.77 38.79
CA ASN A 910 -29.38 -18.46 38.03
C ASN A 910 -29.16 -17.20 37.15
N GLN A 911 -28.25 -17.30 36.18
CA GLN A 911 -27.92 -16.21 35.25
C GLN A 911 -28.31 -16.60 33.82
N SER A 912 -28.73 -15.63 33.01
CA SER A 912 -28.94 -15.84 31.58
C SER A 912 -27.61 -16.08 30.88
N PRO A 913 -27.55 -16.96 29.84
CA PRO A 913 -26.32 -17.17 29.07
C PRO A 913 -25.78 -15.84 28.52
N ALA A 914 -24.52 -15.56 28.80
CA ALA A 914 -23.82 -14.38 28.31
C ALA A 914 -22.75 -14.77 27.28
N ARG A 915 -22.11 -13.77 26.67
CA ARG A 915 -21.03 -14.01 25.69
C ARG A 915 -19.83 -14.71 26.34
N GLU A 916 -19.53 -14.31 27.57
CA GLU A 916 -18.46 -14.83 28.43
C GLU A 916 -18.58 -16.35 28.63
N ASP A 917 -19.81 -16.88 28.69
CA ASP A 917 -20.05 -18.33 28.77
C ASP A 917 -19.53 -19.08 27.54
N SER A 918 -19.74 -18.54 26.34
CA SER A 918 -19.24 -19.14 25.09
C SER A 918 -17.71 -19.11 25.00
N ILE A 919 -17.10 -18.03 25.51
CA ILE A 919 -15.64 -17.90 25.60
C ILE A 919 -15.08 -18.96 26.57
N LEU A 920 -15.69 -19.12 27.75
CA LEU A 920 -15.30 -20.14 28.71
C LEU A 920 -15.42 -21.55 28.12
N ASP A 921 -16.54 -21.86 27.45
CA ASP A 921 -16.73 -23.16 26.82
C ASP A 921 -15.67 -23.40 25.72
N THR A 922 -15.27 -22.35 25.00
CA THR A 922 -14.15 -22.40 24.04
C THR A 922 -12.83 -22.75 24.74
N PHE A 923 -12.53 -22.13 25.89
CA PHE A 923 -11.33 -22.43 26.69
C PHE A 923 -11.34 -23.86 27.25
N LEU A 924 -12.51 -24.36 27.68
CA LEU A 924 -12.66 -25.72 28.19
C LEU A 924 -12.46 -26.77 27.09
N ASN A 925 -12.96 -26.50 25.88
CA ASN A 925 -12.95 -27.47 24.78
C ASN A 925 -11.64 -27.52 23.98
N LYS A 926 -10.81 -26.48 24.03
CA LYS A 926 -9.55 -26.42 23.25
C LYS A 926 -8.37 -27.08 23.98
N PRO A 927 -7.76 -28.14 23.44
CA PRO A 927 -6.70 -28.90 24.13
C PRO A 927 -5.43 -28.09 24.39
N GLU A 928 -5.15 -27.06 23.59
CA GLU A 928 -3.96 -26.23 23.72
C GLU A 928 -4.02 -25.24 24.91
N LEU A 929 -5.21 -24.95 25.43
CA LEU A 929 -5.42 -24.05 26.57
C LEU A 929 -5.41 -24.84 27.89
N THR A 930 -4.79 -24.29 28.93
CA THR A 930 -4.52 -25.00 30.20
C THR A 930 -5.43 -24.55 31.36
N ALA A 931 -5.32 -25.20 32.53
CA ALA A 931 -6.08 -24.81 33.73
C ALA A 931 -5.81 -23.35 34.14
N GLU A 932 -4.56 -22.90 34.08
CA GLU A 932 -4.19 -21.52 34.39
C GLU A 932 -4.70 -20.51 33.34
N ASP A 933 -4.88 -20.91 32.08
CA ASP A 933 -5.58 -20.10 31.07
C ASP A 933 -7.05 -19.93 31.45
N ILE A 934 -7.71 -21.02 31.85
CA ILE A 934 -9.12 -21.00 32.31
C ILE A 934 -9.26 -20.13 33.55
N VAL A 935 -8.46 -20.35 34.60
CA VAL A 935 -8.54 -19.57 35.84
C VAL A 935 -8.27 -18.09 35.58
N SER A 936 -7.33 -17.76 34.70
CA SER A 936 -7.09 -16.37 34.34
C SER A 936 -8.28 -15.71 33.63
N LEU A 937 -9.02 -16.48 32.80
CA LEU A 937 -10.28 -16.02 32.19
C LEU A 937 -11.35 -15.79 33.26
N LEU A 938 -11.45 -16.72 34.22
CA LEU A 938 -12.41 -16.63 35.33
C LEU A 938 -12.19 -15.38 36.19
N PHE A 939 -10.94 -15.05 36.51
CA PHE A 939 -10.61 -13.80 37.20
C PHE A 939 -10.89 -12.55 36.35
N LYS A 940 -10.66 -12.59 35.04
CA LYS A 940 -10.92 -11.44 34.15
C LYS A 940 -12.41 -11.07 34.14
N TYR A 941 -13.29 -12.07 34.11
CA TYR A 941 -14.74 -11.90 34.11
C TYR A 941 -15.37 -12.27 35.46
N ASP A 942 -14.68 -12.03 36.58
CA ASP A 942 -15.16 -12.40 37.93
C ASP A 942 -16.51 -11.75 38.29
N HIS A 943 -16.80 -10.58 37.73
CA HIS A 943 -18.09 -9.92 37.92
C HIS A 943 -19.27 -10.74 37.37
N HIS A 944 -19.05 -11.49 36.28
CA HIS A 944 -20.01 -12.40 35.66
C HIS A 944 -19.95 -13.77 36.34
N PHE A 945 -18.77 -14.40 36.30
CA PHE A 945 -18.56 -15.77 36.78
C PHE A 945 -18.65 -15.93 38.30
N LYS A 946 -18.46 -14.87 39.09
CA LYS A 946 -18.41 -14.95 40.55
C LYS A 946 -17.41 -16.02 41.04
N PHE A 947 -16.27 -16.12 40.38
CA PHE A 947 -15.25 -17.12 40.67
C PHE A 947 -14.66 -16.95 42.08
N THR A 948 -14.34 -15.72 42.47
CA THR A 948 -13.89 -15.40 43.83
C THR A 948 -14.91 -15.83 44.88
N GLN A 949 -16.19 -15.56 44.62
CA GLN A 949 -17.30 -15.95 45.49
C GLN A 949 -17.47 -17.47 45.58
N SER A 950 -17.29 -18.18 44.46
CA SER A 950 -17.34 -19.64 44.43
C SER A 950 -16.34 -20.29 45.39
N ILE A 951 -15.22 -19.60 45.65
CA ILE A 951 -14.17 -20.05 46.58
C ILE A 951 -14.47 -19.58 48.00
N GLN A 952 -14.83 -18.30 48.19
CA GLN A 952 -15.03 -17.72 49.52
C GLN A 952 -16.30 -18.21 50.21
N ASP A 953 -17.40 -18.35 49.47
CA ASP A 953 -18.71 -18.72 50.00
C ASP A 953 -19.07 -20.16 49.62
N GLY A 954 -18.79 -20.55 48.37
CA GLY A 954 -19.18 -21.85 47.83
C GLY A 954 -18.39 -23.01 48.44
N LYS A 955 -17.05 -22.87 48.49
CA LYS A 955 -16.17 -23.90 49.08
C LYS A 955 -14.99 -23.27 49.85
N PRO A 956 -15.24 -22.65 51.03
CA PRO A 956 -14.24 -21.91 51.80
C PRO A 956 -12.98 -22.71 52.12
N ALA A 957 -13.11 -24.03 52.29
CA ALA A 957 -12.00 -24.95 52.54
C ALA A 957 -10.89 -24.87 51.47
N LEU A 958 -11.20 -24.53 50.20
CA LEU A 958 -10.20 -24.38 49.14
C LEU A 958 -9.17 -23.29 49.44
N ARG A 959 -9.53 -22.31 50.27
CA ARG A 959 -8.61 -21.23 50.67
C ARG A 959 -7.40 -21.76 51.43
N ILE A 960 -7.43 -22.98 51.98
CA ILE A 960 -6.26 -23.59 52.62
C ILE A 960 -5.08 -23.71 51.65
N VAL A 961 -5.34 -23.96 50.36
CA VAL A 961 -4.29 -24.01 49.33
C VAL A 961 -3.63 -22.64 49.17
N LEU A 962 -4.42 -21.56 49.19
CA LEU A 962 -3.93 -20.19 49.10
C LEU A 962 -3.12 -19.78 50.35
N TYR A 963 -3.61 -20.16 51.53
CA TYR A 963 -2.90 -19.94 52.79
C TYR A 963 -1.58 -20.70 52.86
N LEU A 964 -1.56 -21.97 52.45
CA LEU A 964 -0.34 -22.78 52.43
C LEU A 964 0.69 -22.23 51.45
N HIS A 965 0.26 -21.80 50.25
CA HIS A 965 1.16 -21.17 49.29
C HIS A 965 1.78 -19.88 49.86
N TYR A 966 0.97 -18.98 50.43
CA TYR A 966 1.47 -17.77 51.07
C TYR A 966 2.42 -18.07 52.23
N SER A 967 2.02 -19.00 53.11
CA SER A 967 2.78 -19.35 54.30
C SER A 967 4.11 -20.02 53.96
N ALA A 968 4.17 -20.83 52.90
CA ALA A 968 5.41 -21.43 52.42
C ALA A 968 6.42 -20.38 51.93
N ILE A 969 5.95 -19.34 51.22
CA ILE A 969 6.81 -18.21 50.81
C ILE A 969 7.33 -17.44 52.03
N VAL A 970 6.46 -17.16 53.01
CA VAL A 970 6.86 -16.47 54.25
C VAL A 970 7.84 -17.32 55.07
N TYR A 971 7.60 -18.63 55.18
CA TYR A 971 8.51 -19.57 55.84
C TYR A 971 9.89 -19.55 55.18
N HIS A 972 9.93 -19.69 53.85
CA HIS A 972 11.17 -19.66 53.10
C HIS A 972 11.92 -18.31 53.23
N LEU A 973 11.19 -17.20 53.26
CA LEU A 973 11.75 -15.88 53.53
C LEU A 973 12.42 -15.83 54.92
N VAL A 974 11.77 -16.39 55.95
CA VAL A 974 12.37 -16.48 57.30
C VAL A 974 13.65 -17.30 57.28
N GLN A 975 13.65 -18.46 56.63
CA GLN A 975 14.86 -19.30 56.49
C GLN A 975 15.99 -18.55 55.77
N LEU A 976 15.66 -17.75 54.76
CA LEU A 976 16.62 -16.93 54.03
C LEU A 976 17.20 -15.82 54.91
N LEU A 977 16.37 -15.12 55.68
CA LEU A 977 16.80 -14.06 56.59
C LEU A 977 17.72 -14.61 57.68
N GLU A 978 17.34 -15.72 58.32
CA GLU A 978 18.11 -16.32 59.40
C GLU A 978 19.45 -16.89 58.91
N SER A 979 19.47 -17.56 57.75
CA SER A 979 20.73 -18.10 57.19
C SER A 979 21.74 -17.01 56.81
N HIS A 980 21.31 -15.76 56.63
CA HIS A 980 22.18 -14.61 56.33
C HIS A 980 22.34 -13.65 57.50
N ASN A 981 21.88 -14.01 58.71
CA ASN A 981 21.90 -13.16 59.91
C ASN A 981 21.21 -11.80 59.71
N LEU A 982 20.07 -11.78 59.01
CA LEU A 982 19.28 -10.58 58.71
C LEU A 982 18.03 -10.52 59.60
N THR A 983 17.58 -9.28 59.88
CA THR A 983 16.39 -9.04 60.71
C THR A 983 15.10 -9.14 59.90
N LEU A 984 13.98 -9.43 60.57
CA LEU A 984 12.65 -9.28 59.97
C LEU A 984 12.44 -7.84 59.43
N PRO A 985 11.88 -7.67 58.22
CA PRO A 985 11.74 -6.36 57.60
C PRO A 985 10.59 -5.57 58.21
N ARG A 986 10.62 -4.24 58.05
CA ARG A 986 9.48 -3.38 58.37
C ARG A 986 8.37 -3.50 57.33
N TYR A 987 8.73 -3.51 56.05
CA TYR A 987 7.78 -3.60 54.94
C TYR A 987 7.93 -4.93 54.22
N LEU A 988 6.82 -5.64 54.06
CA LEU A 988 6.72 -6.80 53.16
C LEU A 988 5.77 -6.42 52.01
N THR A 989 6.31 -6.24 50.82
CA THR A 989 5.55 -5.79 49.65
C THR A 989 5.35 -6.94 48.67
N PHE A 990 4.16 -7.06 48.11
CA PHE A 990 3.84 -8.08 47.11
C PHE A 990 3.48 -7.45 45.77
N THR A 991 4.17 -7.90 44.72
CA THR A 991 3.99 -7.43 43.34
C THR A 991 3.72 -8.63 42.43
N GLY A 992 3.51 -8.38 41.13
CA GLY A 992 3.25 -9.44 40.16
C GLY A 992 1.81 -9.97 40.21
N ARG A 993 1.31 -10.44 39.07
CA ARG A 993 -0.11 -10.81 38.92
C ARG A 993 -0.52 -12.01 39.79
N GLY A 994 0.42 -12.90 40.09
CA GLY A 994 0.20 -14.03 40.97
C GLY A 994 -0.10 -13.62 42.42
N SER A 995 0.26 -12.41 42.86
CA SER A 995 -0.06 -11.93 44.21
C SER A 995 -1.52 -11.50 44.41
N GLN A 996 -2.32 -11.38 43.34
CA GLN A 996 -3.70 -10.89 43.43
C GLN A 996 -4.61 -11.78 44.30
N TYR A 997 -4.30 -13.07 44.43
CA TYR A 997 -5.06 -13.98 45.31
C TYR A 997 -4.93 -13.60 46.79
N LEU A 998 -3.93 -12.80 47.19
CA LEU A 998 -3.76 -12.38 48.59
C LEU A 998 -4.96 -11.59 49.11
N GLY A 999 -5.68 -10.88 48.23
CA GLY A 999 -6.94 -10.24 48.57
C GLY A 999 -8.05 -11.23 48.99
N MET A 1000 -7.92 -12.50 48.60
CA MET A 1000 -8.84 -13.57 48.99
C MET A 1000 -8.51 -14.17 50.37
N LEU A 1001 -7.34 -13.86 50.95
CA LEU A 1001 -6.97 -14.31 52.29
C LEU A 1001 -7.67 -13.48 53.38
N GLY A 1002 -8.06 -12.23 53.09
CA GLY A 1002 -8.81 -11.39 54.01
C GLY A 1002 -8.51 -9.92 53.82
N SER A 1003 -8.98 -9.07 54.74
CA SER A 1003 -8.60 -7.66 54.73
C SER A 1003 -7.10 -7.49 54.97
N ARG A 1004 -6.55 -6.35 54.55
CA ARG A 1004 -5.12 -6.02 54.76
C ARG A 1004 -4.69 -6.15 56.22
N SER A 1005 -5.50 -5.68 57.16
CA SER A 1005 -5.22 -5.80 58.60
C SER A 1005 -5.15 -7.26 59.07
N ARG A 1006 -6.03 -8.11 58.53
CA ARG A 1006 -6.06 -9.54 58.82
C ARG A 1006 -4.88 -10.28 58.20
N LEU A 1007 -4.46 -9.90 56.99
CA LEU A 1007 -3.24 -10.44 56.37
C LEU A 1007 -1.98 -10.05 57.16
N ILE A 1008 -1.90 -8.81 57.68
CA ILE A 1008 -0.82 -8.40 58.60
C ILE A 1008 -0.84 -9.23 59.87
N GLN A 1009 -2.01 -9.42 60.49
CA GLN A 1009 -2.16 -10.26 61.69
C GLN A 1009 -1.68 -11.69 61.43
N PHE A 1010 -2.14 -12.29 60.33
CA PHE A 1010 -1.73 -13.64 59.91
C PHE A 1010 -0.22 -13.73 59.72
N THR A 1011 0.38 -12.78 59.00
CA THR A 1011 1.84 -12.76 58.75
C THR A 1011 2.63 -12.62 60.05
N LYS A 1012 2.16 -11.82 61.01
CA LYS A 1012 2.77 -11.74 62.35
C LYS A 1012 2.69 -13.07 63.10
N MET A 1013 1.62 -13.84 62.93
CA MET A 1013 1.50 -15.17 63.53
C MET A 1013 2.47 -16.15 62.87
N LEU A 1014 2.60 -16.11 61.53
CA LEU A 1014 3.61 -16.89 60.80
C LEU A 1014 5.03 -16.57 61.27
N PHE A 1015 5.40 -15.29 61.39
CA PHE A 1015 6.72 -14.91 61.90
C PHE A 1015 6.99 -15.45 63.31
N LYS A 1016 6.01 -15.43 64.21
CA LYS A 1016 6.15 -16.01 65.56
C LYS A 1016 6.28 -17.54 65.53
N ALA A 1017 5.59 -18.21 64.61
CA ALA A 1017 5.64 -19.66 64.48
C ALA A 1017 6.99 -20.12 63.88
N TYR A 1018 7.61 -19.30 63.03
CA TYR A 1018 8.78 -19.67 62.24
C TYR A 1018 10.10 -19.15 62.80
N SER A 1019 10.09 -18.02 63.53
CA SER A 1019 11.30 -17.34 64.02
C SER A 1019 11.17 -16.91 65.48
N ASN A 1020 12.31 -16.84 66.16
CA ASN A 1020 12.42 -16.25 67.49
C ASN A 1020 12.76 -14.74 67.44
N GLN A 1021 12.91 -14.15 66.25
CA GLN A 1021 13.22 -12.72 66.11
C GLN A 1021 12.05 -11.82 66.54
N SER A 1022 12.37 -10.62 67.04
CA SER A 1022 11.35 -9.62 67.36
C SER A 1022 10.75 -9.00 66.10
N ILE A 1023 9.42 -9.03 65.98
CA ILE A 1023 8.70 -8.39 64.88
C ILE A 1023 8.71 -6.86 65.07
N PRO A 1024 9.06 -6.06 64.03
CA PRO A 1024 8.96 -4.61 64.10
C PRO A 1024 7.56 -4.13 64.53
N PRO A 1025 7.45 -3.18 65.49
CA PRO A 1025 6.15 -2.72 65.99
C PRO A 1025 5.23 -2.18 64.90
N ASP A 1026 5.82 -1.47 63.93
CA ASP A 1026 5.18 -0.86 62.77
C ASP A 1026 5.32 -1.69 61.48
N PHE A 1027 5.45 -3.02 61.63
CA PHE A 1027 5.45 -3.97 60.51
C PHE A 1027 4.16 -3.83 59.66
N GLU A 1028 4.35 -3.79 58.35
CA GLU A 1028 3.27 -3.55 57.39
C GLU A 1028 3.43 -4.43 56.14
N VAL A 1029 2.29 -4.99 55.68
CA VAL A 1029 2.18 -5.69 54.39
C VAL A 1029 1.58 -4.73 53.37
N ILE A 1030 2.24 -4.54 52.23
CA ILE A 1030 1.77 -3.65 51.16
C ILE A 1030 1.39 -4.51 49.95
N LEU A 1031 0.14 -4.37 49.51
CA LEU A 1031 -0.37 -4.97 48.28
C LEU A 1031 -0.55 -3.85 47.27
N SER A 1032 -0.02 -4.03 46.05
CA SER A 1032 -0.25 -3.10 44.96
C SER A 1032 -1.63 -3.32 44.34
N ASP A 1033 -2.35 -2.25 44.01
CA ASP A 1033 -3.66 -2.34 43.33
C ASP A 1033 -3.53 -2.94 41.92
N ASN A 1034 -2.50 -2.51 41.18
CA ASN A 1034 -2.13 -3.07 39.87
C ASN A 1034 -0.70 -3.64 39.89
N PRO A 1035 -0.47 -4.84 40.45
CA PRO A 1035 0.88 -5.38 40.70
C PRO A 1035 1.78 -5.46 39.47
N LYS A 1036 1.20 -5.72 38.29
CA LYS A 1036 1.93 -5.84 37.02
C LYS A 1036 2.39 -4.47 36.48
N GLU A 1037 1.61 -3.43 36.72
CA GLU A 1037 1.94 -2.05 36.33
C GLU A 1037 3.09 -1.54 37.21
N THR A 1038 3.02 -1.80 38.51
CA THR A 1038 4.07 -1.44 39.48
C THR A 1038 5.46 -1.96 39.08
N THR A 1039 5.55 -3.20 38.60
CA THR A 1039 6.82 -3.78 38.12
C THR A 1039 7.38 -3.03 36.91
N ALA A 1040 6.56 -2.77 35.89
CA ALA A 1040 6.99 -2.06 34.69
C ALA A 1040 7.26 -0.56 34.95
N ASN A 1041 6.40 0.12 35.73
CA ASN A 1041 6.57 1.51 36.13
C ASN A 1041 7.88 1.68 36.92
N GLY A 1042 8.15 0.76 37.85
CA GLY A 1042 9.39 0.72 38.59
C GLY A 1042 10.62 0.56 37.69
N ALA A 1043 10.54 -0.22 36.61
CA ALA A 1043 11.63 -0.36 35.64
C ALA A 1043 11.86 0.91 34.81
N VAL A 1044 10.81 1.65 34.44
CA VAL A 1044 10.97 2.96 33.79
C VAL A 1044 11.69 3.94 34.73
N LEU A 1045 11.29 3.98 36.00
CA LEU A 1045 11.93 4.83 37.02
C LEU A 1045 13.37 4.39 37.28
N TYR A 1046 13.62 3.08 37.37
CA TYR A 1046 14.97 2.52 37.47
C TYR A 1046 15.84 2.99 36.30
N GLU A 1047 15.33 3.01 35.06
CA GLU A 1047 16.10 3.46 33.92
C GLU A 1047 16.40 4.97 33.93
N ASN A 1048 15.58 5.76 34.60
CA ASN A 1048 15.78 7.20 34.75
C ASN A 1048 16.52 7.59 36.05
N ALA A 1049 16.86 6.65 36.94
CA ALA A 1049 17.44 6.91 38.28
C ALA A 1049 18.92 7.35 38.30
N GLY A 1050 19.55 7.57 37.14
CA GLY A 1050 20.93 8.07 37.06
C GLY A 1050 21.95 7.23 37.86
N SER A 1051 22.72 7.88 38.75
CA SER A 1051 23.75 7.23 39.57
C SER A 1051 23.21 6.37 40.72
N GLU A 1052 21.93 6.50 41.09
CA GLU A 1052 21.33 5.71 42.18
C GLU A 1052 21.32 4.21 41.84
N LYS A 1053 21.24 3.87 40.54
CA LYS A 1053 21.28 2.48 40.06
C LYS A 1053 22.51 1.72 40.57
N ALA A 1054 23.67 2.37 40.63
CA ALA A 1054 24.94 1.76 41.03
C ALA A 1054 24.90 1.16 42.45
N GLN A 1055 24.04 1.68 43.34
CA GLN A 1055 23.87 1.14 44.69
C GLN A 1055 23.30 -0.28 44.71
N TYR A 1056 22.56 -0.66 43.67
CA TYR A 1056 21.86 -1.93 43.56
C TYR A 1056 22.56 -2.92 42.61
N GLU A 1057 23.63 -2.48 41.94
CA GLU A 1057 24.42 -3.32 41.04
C GLU A 1057 25.24 -4.39 41.79
N ASN A 1058 25.67 -4.10 43.03
CA ASN A 1058 26.45 -4.99 43.89
C ASN A 1058 25.59 -5.89 44.80
N ARG A 1059 24.30 -6.11 44.47
CA ARG A 1059 23.44 -7.01 45.25
C ARG A 1059 23.98 -8.45 45.24
N GLU A 1060 23.78 -9.15 46.34
CA GLU A 1060 24.15 -10.56 46.51
C GLU A 1060 23.01 -11.45 46.02
N THR A 1061 23.25 -12.28 44.99
CA THR A 1061 22.28 -13.31 44.57
C THR A 1061 22.58 -14.60 45.33
N THR A 1062 21.59 -15.11 46.05
CA THR A 1062 21.73 -16.26 46.96
C THR A 1062 20.52 -17.20 46.88
N CYS A 1063 20.61 -18.38 47.49
CA CYS A 1063 19.53 -19.34 47.59
C CYS A 1063 19.65 -20.16 48.87
N TYR A 1064 18.56 -20.28 49.63
CA TYR A 1064 18.47 -21.25 50.72
C TYR A 1064 18.00 -22.59 50.15
N TRP A 1065 18.74 -23.68 50.37
CA TRP A 1065 18.53 -24.94 49.64
C TRP A 1065 17.27 -25.71 50.05
N GLY A 1066 16.68 -25.37 51.20
CA GLY A 1066 15.43 -25.94 51.68
C GLY A 1066 15.58 -27.09 52.67
N ASN A 1067 16.82 -27.44 53.05
CA ASN A 1067 17.09 -28.35 54.16
C ASN A 1067 16.58 -27.79 55.49
N GLU A 1068 16.50 -28.65 56.52
CA GLU A 1068 16.18 -28.21 57.87
C GLU A 1068 17.21 -27.19 58.37
N PRO A 1069 16.77 -26.14 59.09
CA PRO A 1069 17.69 -25.22 59.75
C PRO A 1069 18.61 -25.97 60.70
N GLU A 1070 19.89 -25.61 60.69
CA GLU A 1070 20.85 -26.15 61.65
C GLU A 1070 20.55 -25.66 63.06
N THR A 1071 20.68 -26.56 64.03
CA THR A 1071 20.59 -26.19 65.44
C THR A 1071 21.95 -25.66 65.86
N VAL A 1072 22.04 -24.34 66.04
CA VAL A 1072 23.26 -23.70 66.56
C VAL A 1072 23.34 -23.97 68.06
N GLU A 1073 24.33 -24.75 68.51
CA GLU A 1073 24.72 -24.78 69.91
C GLU A 1073 25.29 -23.41 70.29
N GLU A 1074 24.84 -22.81 71.39
CA GLU A 1074 25.33 -21.50 71.87
C GLU A 1074 26.87 -21.48 71.93
N GLY A 1075 27.49 -20.58 71.14
CA GLY A 1075 28.93 -20.29 71.20
C GLY A 1075 29.81 -20.94 70.12
N LYS A 1076 29.27 -21.63 69.11
CA LYS A 1076 30.03 -22.08 67.92
C LYS A 1076 29.49 -21.43 66.64
N GLU A 1077 30.40 -21.06 65.74
CA GLU A 1077 30.04 -20.73 64.35
C GLU A 1077 29.44 -21.99 63.70
N SER A 1078 28.27 -21.85 63.07
CA SER A 1078 27.61 -22.94 62.35
C SER A 1078 28.32 -23.18 61.03
N GLU A 1079 28.96 -24.33 60.86
CA GLU A 1079 29.41 -24.80 59.55
C GLU A 1079 28.21 -25.34 58.76
N PRO A 1080 27.98 -24.89 57.51
CA PRO A 1080 26.86 -25.35 56.72
C PRO A 1080 26.93 -26.86 56.47
N LYS A 1081 25.87 -27.57 56.83
CA LYS A 1081 25.68 -29.02 56.71
C LYS A 1081 25.78 -29.50 55.26
N PHE A 1082 25.45 -28.63 54.30
CA PHE A 1082 25.58 -28.88 52.87
C PHE A 1082 26.29 -27.70 52.20
N ASP A 1083 27.47 -27.96 51.63
CA ASP A 1083 28.32 -26.97 50.97
C ASP A 1083 27.93 -26.81 49.50
N PHE A 1084 26.72 -26.27 49.24
CA PHE A 1084 26.26 -25.96 47.89
C PHE A 1084 26.42 -24.47 47.59
N GLU A 1085 26.95 -24.16 46.41
CA GLU A 1085 27.19 -22.82 45.92
C GLU A 1085 26.21 -22.44 44.78
N TYR A 1086 25.57 -21.28 44.90
CA TYR A 1086 24.61 -20.76 43.91
C TYR A 1086 25.21 -20.66 42.50
N ARG A 1087 24.55 -21.31 41.53
CA ARG A 1087 24.98 -21.42 40.12
C ARG A 1087 26.39 -21.97 39.92
N ARG A 1088 26.95 -22.68 40.91
CA ARG A 1088 28.27 -23.34 40.82
C ARG A 1088 28.19 -24.83 41.09
N THR A 1089 27.44 -25.24 42.10
CA THR A 1089 27.09 -26.66 42.30
C THR A 1089 26.21 -27.13 41.15
N LYS A 1090 26.48 -28.32 40.61
CA LYS A 1090 25.65 -28.91 39.55
C LYS A 1090 24.49 -29.70 40.15
N ILE A 1091 23.36 -29.75 39.44
CA ILE A 1091 22.20 -30.53 39.89
C ILE A 1091 22.57 -31.99 40.15
N GLY A 1092 23.39 -32.60 39.29
CA GLY A 1092 23.86 -33.98 39.44
C GLY A 1092 24.78 -34.23 40.64
N GLU A 1093 25.34 -33.19 41.26
CA GLU A 1093 26.10 -33.30 42.52
C GLU A 1093 25.18 -33.37 43.74
N VAL A 1094 23.95 -32.85 43.61
CA VAL A 1094 22.92 -32.86 44.65
C VAL A 1094 22.06 -34.12 44.58
N SER A 1095 21.69 -34.56 43.36
CA SER A 1095 20.78 -35.70 43.13
C SER A 1095 21.09 -37.00 43.90
N PRO A 1096 22.37 -37.41 44.12
CA PRO A 1096 22.66 -38.61 44.91
C PRO A 1096 22.61 -38.39 46.43
N GLN A 1097 22.48 -37.14 46.93
CA GLN A 1097 22.58 -36.81 48.35
C GLN A 1097 21.29 -37.10 49.11
N ARG A 1098 21.09 -38.37 49.47
CA ARG A 1098 19.87 -38.83 50.16
C ARG A 1098 19.57 -38.07 51.46
N GLU A 1099 20.60 -37.73 52.24
CA GLU A 1099 20.42 -36.99 53.50
C GLU A 1099 19.88 -35.57 53.27
N PHE A 1100 20.33 -34.89 52.20
CA PHE A 1100 19.81 -33.58 51.81
C PHE A 1100 18.32 -33.70 51.44
N HIS A 1101 17.96 -34.64 50.56
CA HIS A 1101 16.58 -34.83 50.12
C HIS A 1101 15.64 -35.18 51.27
N HIS A 1102 16.07 -36.06 52.19
CA HIS A 1102 15.31 -36.36 53.41
C HIS A 1102 15.16 -35.12 54.29
N SER A 1103 16.22 -34.31 54.46
CA SER A 1103 16.14 -33.08 55.23
C SER A 1103 15.19 -32.05 54.61
N VAL A 1104 15.12 -31.94 53.27
CA VAL A 1104 14.13 -31.09 52.59
C VAL A 1104 12.69 -31.54 52.92
N LEU A 1105 12.42 -32.84 52.85
CA LEU A 1105 11.11 -33.41 53.19
C LEU A 1105 10.78 -33.19 54.67
N HIS A 1106 11.72 -33.45 55.59
CA HIS A 1106 11.52 -33.18 57.01
C HIS A 1106 11.27 -31.70 57.30
N ASN A 1107 11.98 -30.79 56.63
CA ASN A 1107 11.74 -29.35 56.72
C ASN A 1107 10.33 -28.98 56.24
N MET A 1108 9.84 -29.60 55.15
CA MET A 1108 8.47 -29.42 54.69
C MET A 1108 7.44 -29.93 55.71
N LYS A 1109 7.72 -31.08 56.37
CA LYS A 1109 6.87 -31.58 57.47
C LYS A 1109 6.80 -30.57 58.60
N ARG A 1110 7.96 -30.07 59.04
CA ARG A 1110 8.08 -29.07 60.11
C ARG A 1110 7.30 -27.79 59.76
N PHE A 1111 7.42 -27.30 58.53
CA PHE A 1111 6.62 -26.18 58.04
C PHE A 1111 5.12 -26.43 58.19
N LEU A 1112 4.62 -27.59 57.75
CA LEU A 1112 3.20 -27.93 57.88
C LEU A 1112 2.76 -28.04 59.33
N GLU A 1113 3.57 -28.65 60.19
CA GLU A 1113 3.28 -28.77 61.63
C GLU A 1113 3.24 -27.40 62.30
N GLN A 1114 4.23 -26.53 62.06
CA GLN A 1114 4.29 -25.16 62.60
C GLN A 1114 3.19 -24.25 62.05
N THR A 1115 2.60 -24.59 60.89
CA THR A 1115 1.55 -23.78 60.28
C THR A 1115 0.16 -24.28 60.65
N LEU A 1116 -0.11 -25.58 60.48
CA LEU A 1116 -1.46 -26.13 60.58
C LEU A 1116 -1.78 -26.71 61.96
N LEU A 1117 -0.78 -27.02 62.80
CA LEU A 1117 -0.97 -27.49 64.18
C LEU A 1117 -0.77 -26.38 65.22
N ASP A 1118 -0.29 -25.20 64.81
CA ASP A 1118 -0.24 -24.04 65.68
C ASP A 1118 -1.67 -23.59 66.04
N ARG A 1119 -1.91 -23.39 67.35
CA ARG A 1119 -3.26 -23.13 67.86
C ARG A 1119 -3.81 -21.78 67.41
N ASP A 1120 -2.95 -20.75 67.36
CA ASP A 1120 -3.38 -19.41 66.98
C ASP A 1120 -3.70 -19.39 65.48
N ILE A 1121 -2.84 -20.01 64.66
CA ILE A 1121 -3.06 -20.11 63.21
C ILE A 1121 -4.31 -20.94 62.90
N ALA A 1122 -4.48 -22.10 63.53
CA ALA A 1122 -5.66 -22.94 63.34
C ALA A 1122 -6.95 -22.20 63.73
N TYR A 1123 -6.92 -21.44 64.83
CA TYR A 1123 -8.04 -20.58 65.23
C TYR A 1123 -8.33 -19.52 64.16
N PHE A 1124 -7.32 -18.80 63.66
CA PHE A 1124 -7.48 -17.81 62.60
C PHE A 1124 -8.08 -18.41 61.32
N LEU A 1125 -7.64 -19.60 60.92
CA LEU A 1125 -8.19 -20.31 59.75
C LEU A 1125 -9.67 -20.70 59.95
N SER A 1126 -10.06 -21.06 61.18
CA SER A 1126 -11.45 -21.38 61.52
C SER A 1126 -12.40 -20.19 61.33
N GLU A 1127 -11.92 -18.96 61.53
CA GLU A 1127 -12.69 -17.73 61.28
C GLU A 1127 -13.01 -17.52 59.79
N TYR A 1128 -12.37 -18.28 58.90
CA TYR A 1128 -12.62 -18.31 57.46
C TYR A 1128 -13.28 -19.62 56.99
N ASN A 1129 -13.95 -20.35 57.89
CA ASN A 1129 -14.63 -21.62 57.64
C ASN A 1129 -13.71 -22.75 57.16
N ILE A 1130 -12.41 -22.68 57.49
CA ILE A 1130 -11.47 -23.79 57.31
C ILE A 1130 -11.39 -24.54 58.62
N GLN A 1131 -12.31 -25.50 58.79
CA GLN A 1131 -12.38 -26.36 59.98
C GLN A 1131 -11.33 -27.48 59.90
N THR A 1132 -10.82 -27.89 61.06
CA THR A 1132 -9.86 -29.00 61.25
C THR A 1132 -8.64 -28.98 60.30
N PRO A 1133 -7.85 -27.88 60.27
CA PRO A 1133 -6.67 -27.78 59.41
C PRO A 1133 -5.65 -28.91 59.61
N GLU A 1134 -5.60 -29.51 60.79
CA GLU A 1134 -4.76 -30.66 61.13
C GLU A 1134 -4.97 -31.88 60.21
N ARG A 1135 -6.18 -32.10 59.69
CA ARG A 1135 -6.47 -33.22 58.77
C ARG A 1135 -5.69 -33.11 57.45
N TYR A 1136 -5.35 -31.90 57.04
CA TYR A 1136 -4.60 -31.67 55.81
C TYR A 1136 -3.12 -32.03 56.00
N VAL A 1137 -2.59 -31.98 57.22
CA VAL A 1137 -1.25 -32.52 57.54
C VAL A 1137 -1.26 -34.03 57.31
N GLU A 1138 -2.25 -34.75 57.85
CA GLU A 1138 -2.37 -36.20 57.66
C GLU A 1138 -2.51 -36.56 56.17
N TYR A 1139 -3.32 -35.83 55.41
CA TYR A 1139 -3.50 -36.03 53.97
C TYR A 1139 -2.20 -35.80 53.17
N LEU A 1140 -1.46 -34.72 53.47
CA LEU A 1140 -0.27 -34.32 52.72
C LEU A 1140 0.96 -35.17 53.06
N VAL A 1141 1.21 -35.40 54.36
CA VAL A 1141 2.41 -36.05 54.88
C VAL A 1141 2.33 -37.57 54.78
N GLY A 1142 1.15 -38.16 55.02
CA GLY A 1142 1.00 -39.60 55.15
C GLY A 1142 1.72 -40.18 56.37
N THR A 1143 2.04 -41.48 56.34
CA THR A 1143 2.66 -42.19 57.47
C THR A 1143 4.17 -41.99 57.59
N ASP A 1144 4.88 -41.84 56.47
CA ASP A 1144 6.32 -41.59 56.41
C ASP A 1144 6.64 -40.67 55.21
N ILE A 1145 6.96 -39.41 55.51
CA ILE A 1145 7.22 -38.38 54.50
C ILE A 1145 8.41 -38.68 53.59
N THR A 1146 9.28 -39.62 53.95
CA THR A 1146 10.45 -40.00 53.16
C THR A 1146 10.22 -41.22 52.26
N ARG A 1147 9.04 -41.84 52.34
CA ARG A 1147 8.72 -43.08 51.61
C ARG A 1147 7.35 -43.08 50.92
N GLY A 1148 6.44 -42.19 51.31
CA GLY A 1148 5.11 -42.09 50.71
C GLY A 1148 4.34 -40.86 51.19
N GLY A 1149 3.10 -40.73 50.69
CA GLY A 1149 2.28 -39.54 50.92
C GLY A 1149 2.37 -38.53 49.79
N ARG A 1150 1.43 -37.57 49.75
CA ARG A 1150 1.29 -36.64 48.61
C ARG A 1150 2.49 -35.71 48.44
N LEU A 1151 3.11 -35.29 49.53
CA LEU A 1151 4.32 -34.48 49.49
C LEU A 1151 5.51 -35.26 48.94
N TYR A 1152 5.68 -36.53 49.34
CA TYR A 1152 6.75 -37.38 48.81
C TYR A 1152 6.56 -37.62 47.31
N ASP A 1153 5.34 -37.98 46.89
CA ASP A 1153 5.02 -38.21 45.48
C ASP A 1153 5.27 -36.94 44.64
N SER A 1154 4.81 -35.79 45.14
CA SER A 1154 5.07 -34.48 44.51
C SER A 1154 6.56 -34.17 44.43
N TYR A 1155 7.31 -34.42 45.51
CA TYR A 1155 8.74 -34.18 45.55
C TYR A 1155 9.47 -35.04 44.51
N MET A 1156 9.13 -36.33 44.42
CA MET A 1156 9.74 -37.25 43.45
C MET A 1156 9.42 -36.85 42.01
N LEU A 1157 8.17 -36.48 41.70
CA LEU A 1157 7.77 -36.00 40.38
C LEU A 1157 8.49 -34.69 40.01
N ALA A 1158 8.43 -33.69 40.88
CA ALA A 1158 9.05 -32.39 40.66
C ALA A 1158 10.58 -32.50 40.54
N ARG A 1159 11.20 -33.32 41.39
CA ARG A 1159 12.62 -33.62 41.36
C ARG A 1159 13.02 -34.31 40.07
N MET A 1160 12.20 -35.23 39.55
CA MET A 1160 12.50 -35.90 38.29
C MET A 1160 12.58 -34.91 37.12
N GLY A 1161 11.65 -33.95 37.03
CA GLY A 1161 11.74 -32.87 36.04
C GLY A 1161 12.93 -31.94 36.27
N PHE A 1162 13.23 -31.65 37.54
CA PHE A 1162 14.36 -30.81 37.95
C PHE A 1162 15.73 -31.43 37.64
N GLU A 1163 15.87 -32.75 37.81
CA GLU A 1163 17.15 -33.49 37.75
C GLU A 1163 17.45 -34.13 36.38
N GLN A 1164 16.55 -34.03 35.40
CA GLN A 1164 16.78 -34.50 34.02
C GLN A 1164 17.99 -33.85 33.33
N ARG A 1165 18.46 -32.70 33.83
CA ARG A 1165 19.62 -31.97 33.32
C ARG A 1165 20.72 -31.91 34.40
N PRO A 1166 21.40 -33.02 34.70
CA PRO A 1166 22.34 -33.10 35.82
C PRO A 1166 23.56 -32.18 35.68
N ASN A 1167 23.84 -31.69 34.47
CA ASN A 1167 24.94 -30.77 34.20
C ASN A 1167 24.56 -29.29 34.36
N ASP A 1168 23.27 -28.96 34.48
CA ASP A 1168 22.83 -27.58 34.72
C ASP A 1168 23.28 -27.16 36.13
N ALA A 1169 23.61 -25.87 36.29
CA ALA A 1169 23.98 -25.31 37.58
C ALA A 1169 22.73 -25.16 38.47
N LEU A 1170 22.87 -25.51 39.74
CA LEU A 1170 21.83 -25.37 40.75
C LEU A 1170 21.58 -23.88 41.03
N GLY A 1171 20.41 -23.40 40.60
CA GLY A 1171 20.03 -21.99 40.71
C GLY A 1171 18.71 -21.75 41.45
N GLU A 1172 18.16 -22.77 42.11
CA GLU A 1172 16.85 -22.73 42.76
C GLU A 1172 16.80 -23.67 43.98
N THR A 1173 15.91 -23.36 44.93
CA THR A 1173 15.67 -24.13 46.15
C THR A 1173 14.89 -25.43 45.90
N TYR A 1174 15.20 -26.49 46.67
CA TYR A 1174 14.40 -27.72 46.68
C TYR A 1174 13.17 -27.62 47.60
N PHE A 1175 13.07 -26.57 48.43
CA PHE A 1175 12.02 -26.44 49.45
C PHE A 1175 10.61 -26.56 48.90
N PHE A 1176 10.33 -25.98 47.72
CA PHE A 1176 8.97 -25.92 47.18
C PHE A 1176 8.57 -27.16 46.36
N LEU A 1177 9.51 -28.02 45.98
CA LEU A 1177 9.23 -29.21 45.16
C LEU A 1177 8.17 -30.15 45.75
N PRO A 1178 8.12 -30.40 47.09
CA PRO A 1178 7.05 -31.20 47.69
C PRO A 1178 5.64 -30.59 47.54
N LEU A 1179 5.51 -29.29 47.29
CA LEU A 1179 4.21 -28.61 47.19
C LEU A 1179 3.68 -28.52 45.75
N LYS A 1180 4.55 -28.56 44.73
CA LYS A 1180 4.19 -28.30 43.32
C LYS A 1180 3.00 -29.11 42.81
N HIS A 1181 3.02 -30.42 43.03
CA HIS A 1181 1.92 -31.30 42.65
C HIS A 1181 0.95 -31.55 43.82
N ALA A 1182 1.43 -31.50 45.05
CA ALA A 1182 0.61 -31.77 46.23
C ALA A 1182 -0.50 -30.73 46.44
N LEU A 1183 -0.26 -29.43 46.15
CA LEU A 1183 -1.29 -28.39 46.23
C LEU A 1183 -2.40 -28.60 45.19
N TYR A 1184 -2.03 -29.04 43.99
CA TYR A 1184 -2.97 -29.42 42.95
C TYR A 1184 -3.86 -30.59 43.39
N GLU A 1185 -3.28 -31.67 43.92
CA GLU A 1185 -4.05 -32.83 44.40
C GLU A 1185 -4.90 -32.48 45.65
N LEU A 1186 -4.39 -31.63 46.55
CA LEU A 1186 -5.15 -31.12 47.69
C LEU A 1186 -6.38 -30.32 47.24
N SER A 1187 -6.23 -29.45 46.22
CA SER A 1187 -7.36 -28.69 45.69
C SER A 1187 -8.46 -29.61 45.16
N LYS A 1188 -8.09 -30.69 44.47
CA LYS A 1188 -9.02 -31.69 43.94
C LYS A 1188 -9.74 -32.44 45.05
N TYR A 1189 -8.97 -32.92 46.03
CA TYR A 1189 -9.51 -33.59 47.19
C TYR A 1189 -10.56 -32.73 47.91
N ILE A 1190 -10.30 -31.44 48.09
CA ILE A 1190 -11.24 -30.52 48.73
C ILE A 1190 -12.46 -30.25 47.86
N ALA A 1191 -12.30 -30.15 46.53
CA ALA A 1191 -13.42 -29.91 45.62
C ALA A 1191 -14.37 -31.11 45.50
N GLU A 1192 -13.85 -32.33 45.71
CA GLU A 1192 -14.60 -33.60 45.63
C GLU A 1192 -15.20 -34.04 46.98
N SER A 1193 -14.61 -33.60 48.09
CA SER A 1193 -15.17 -33.70 49.45
C SER A 1193 -16.34 -32.74 49.63
#